data_AF-A0AAW8VNX3-F1
#
_entry.id   AF-A0AAW8VNX3-F1
#
_cell.length_a   1.000
_cell.length_b   1.000
_cell.length_c   1.000
_cell.angle_alpha   90.00
_cell.angle_beta   90.00
_cell.angle_gamma   90.00
#
_symmetry.space_group_name_H-M   'P 1'
#
loop_
_entity.id
_entity.type
_entity.pdbx_description
1 polymer ?
#
loop_
_entity_poly.entity_id
_entity_poly.type
_entity_poly.pdbx_seq_one_letter_code
_entity_poly.pdbx_strand_id
1 'polypeptide(L)'
;MKKLYATFLIIACTLVSLPCNAQAEWKNDFSKQGETLKTVGRGNCAVTDGVFRSVDAYSCFGNLEWKNYTMSFKARAPKDADQVQIWAGFRAYNRFDRYVLGLKGGLQDDIYLMRLGYMGTDEFLGVRPLGFHPVPGEWYNIKVEVCGSRIRVFLNNEKEPRIDVTDKNGNLAPSGQVTLGGGWIETEFDDLVVTPMKEDALKDVKVVEYHKIITPQEKENKRQQERASYRTVKVNELVDSRTDISLDGTWLFMPEYQLNDKDKAISVATDDKNWHVMSVPNFWNPIRIWLHGETMPSPTGPQPKGVSDTYYQQETERCEGYTFDYRKTKAAWYRQWVELPANVEGKNMTLTFDAVSKVAEIYINGELAGSHIGMFGEIQVDGSKLLKSGKNLVVVKVVSKTDGSASESGSAAIDFFYSSVRESEKEDGKVSAKSNLLKDIAHGFYGDEPAGIWQSVKLTITSPLKVENVFIKPSLDGATFDLTVKNHGTKKNQFNLYTDIVDKETGSVFYSKLSLQKLVLNADEEKMFTYNINGLKPRLWTPQHPNLYDFRFRLVAAKGHELDCLTETSGFRTFEVKEGLFFLNGNRYWLRGGNHIPFALAPNDLNLANTFMQLMKAGNIDVTRTHTTPWNKLWMGAADKNGIGVSFEGTWPWLMIHSTPLPDAKLIEMWKEEFLSLLKKYRNHPSLLFWTVNNEMKFYDNDNDLERAKEKYRVISDVVKEMRRIDPTRPICFDSNYQAKGKKEKYGADFMNTIDDGDIDDMHAYYNWYDYSLFRFFNGEFQKRFKMVDRPLISQEMSTGYPNNETGHPTRSYQLIHQNPQSLIGYECYDFSNPQSFLNVQAFITGELAEALRRSNDQASGIMHFALLTWFRQVYDYQKIEPYPTYYALKRALQSILVSAELWGRNLYGGEKLPTRIYVVNDREDGTDLKSTLLRWEIQDETGKKLVWGDEELPAVKHYGRCYIEPNIQLPAKLPSNKVNAKLVLKLTENGLPVSENEYNLLLADKKWNIGQVAGNKKIVLLDNDGTKAVFDFLRINYQTVSSVREAVNSKQKADLCVISGLTNCTNEEKELLRGYQAKGGKLLLLNSKEAAKIIYPEHITGWTMPTEGDIVNMERNDAPVFDGIGVLELRYFNNNKREIPTACNATLHVNRNENLTELAGQMKIHAYIDGGTPEDRINRINSMRGFTLIQIKDGRGIATVSTMCTEKAETDPIAGKLLVNMINDLMR
;
A
#
# COMPACT_ATOMS: atom_id res chain seq x y z
N MET A 1 13.35 61.47 -40.88
CA MET A 1 13.78 61.87 -42.23
C MET A 1 14.48 60.67 -42.85
N LYS A 2 14.33 60.28 -44.10
CA LYS A 2 13.45 60.65 -45.23
C LYS A 2 13.99 59.74 -46.34
N LYS A 3 13.13 58.98 -47.05
CA LYS A 3 13.21 58.64 -48.50
C LYS A 3 14.53 57.96 -48.95
N LEU A 4 14.57 56.87 -49.69
CA LEU A 4 13.75 56.33 -50.77
C LEU A 4 13.68 54.81 -50.51
N TYR A 5 12.59 54.08 -50.76
CA TYR A 5 12.09 53.79 -52.10
C TYR A 5 10.61 53.42 -52.01
N ALA A 6 9.76 54.38 -52.37
CA ALA A 6 8.48 54.09 -52.98
C ALA A 6 8.65 54.47 -54.44
N THR A 7 8.44 53.53 -55.36
CA THR A 7 7.60 53.63 -56.55
C THR A 7 7.75 52.32 -57.31
N PHE A 8 6.78 51.43 -57.20
CA PHE A 8 6.04 50.89 -58.34
C PHE A 8 4.94 49.96 -57.81
N LEU A 9 3.83 50.60 -57.43
CA LEU A 9 2.54 49.97 -57.21
C LEU A 9 1.78 50.00 -58.55
N ILE A 10 1.00 48.95 -58.81
CA ILE A 10 -0.11 48.84 -59.78
C ILE A 10 0.29 48.36 -61.19
N ILE A 11 0.38 47.03 -61.36
CA ILE A 11 -0.45 46.23 -62.30
C ILE A 11 -0.69 44.86 -61.64
N ALA A 12 -1.87 44.28 -61.86
CA ALA A 12 -2.37 42.98 -61.38
C ALA A 12 -3.20 42.97 -60.08
N CYS A 13 -4.24 43.82 -60.02
CA CYS A 13 -5.51 43.37 -59.45
C CYS A 13 -6.19 42.46 -60.46
N THR A 14 -6.18 41.15 -60.22
CA THR A 14 -7.23 40.13 -60.46
C THR A 14 -6.58 38.76 -60.61
N LEU A 15 -6.51 38.00 -59.52
CA LEU A 15 -6.59 36.54 -59.53
C LEU A 15 -6.98 36.10 -58.11
N VAL A 16 -8.31 35.99 -57.95
CA VAL A 16 -9.01 35.03 -57.11
C VAL A 16 -8.51 34.89 -55.66
N SER A 17 -9.31 35.46 -54.76
CA SER A 17 -9.55 34.90 -53.43
C SER A 17 -9.77 33.40 -53.53
N LEU A 18 -8.73 32.60 -53.34
CA LEU A 18 -8.89 31.19 -53.03
C LEU A 18 -9.41 31.11 -51.60
N PRO A 19 -10.51 30.39 -51.34
CA PRO A 19 -10.94 30.14 -49.98
C PRO A 19 -9.79 29.44 -49.26
N CYS A 20 -9.58 29.82 -48.00
CA CYS A 20 -8.82 29.03 -47.05
C CYS A 20 -9.35 27.59 -47.15
N ASN A 21 -8.59 26.71 -47.79
CA ASN A 21 -8.97 25.30 -47.91
C ASN A 21 -9.02 24.77 -46.48
N ALA A 22 -10.24 24.57 -45.98
CA ALA A 22 -10.48 23.79 -44.78
C ALA A 22 -9.70 22.49 -44.95
N GLN A 23 -8.73 22.27 -44.07
CA GLN A 23 -7.90 21.08 -44.11
C GLN A 23 -8.84 19.86 -44.04
N ALA A 24 -8.75 18.98 -45.03
CA ALA A 24 -9.71 17.91 -45.24
C ALA A 24 -9.74 16.94 -44.05
N GLU A 25 -10.94 16.48 -43.70
CA GLU A 25 -11.19 15.39 -42.75
C GLU A 25 -10.34 14.16 -43.12
N TRP A 26 -9.66 13.57 -42.13
CA TRP A 26 -8.86 12.35 -42.30
C TRP A 26 -9.61 11.16 -41.72
N LYS A 27 -9.66 10.03 -42.45
CA LYS A 27 -10.38 8.81 -42.05
C LYS A 27 -9.54 7.56 -42.27
N ASN A 28 -9.68 6.60 -41.37
CA ASN A 28 -9.27 5.21 -41.57
C ASN A 28 -10.32 4.28 -40.96
N ASP A 29 -10.99 3.50 -41.80
CA ASP A 29 -11.98 2.47 -41.44
C ASP A 29 -11.36 1.07 -41.34
N PHE A 30 -10.03 0.99 -41.44
CA PHE A 30 -9.24 -0.24 -41.41
C PHE A 30 -9.69 -1.34 -42.38
N SER A 31 -10.42 -0.98 -43.45
CA SER A 31 -10.87 -1.91 -44.49
C SER A 31 -9.74 -2.53 -45.30
N LYS A 32 -8.54 -1.92 -45.28
CA LYS A 32 -7.34 -2.39 -46.00
C LYS A 32 -6.54 -3.40 -45.19
N GLN A 33 -6.71 -4.68 -45.50
CA GLN A 33 -5.88 -5.74 -44.92
C GLN A 33 -4.39 -5.53 -45.20
N GLY A 34 -3.56 -5.76 -44.18
CA GLY A 34 -2.10 -5.68 -44.31
C GLY A 34 -1.52 -4.27 -44.47
N GLU A 35 -2.26 -3.21 -44.07
CA GLU A 35 -1.73 -1.85 -44.01
C GLU A 35 -0.43 -1.80 -43.18
N THR A 36 0.60 -1.08 -43.68
CA THR A 36 1.85 -0.88 -42.94
C THR A 36 1.62 0.11 -41.80
N LEU A 37 1.72 -0.38 -40.57
CA LEU A 37 1.50 0.42 -39.37
C LEU A 37 2.82 0.94 -38.79
N LYS A 38 2.84 2.22 -38.38
CA LYS A 38 3.93 2.79 -37.59
C LYS A 38 3.73 2.40 -36.12
N THR A 39 4.25 1.25 -35.76
CA THR A 39 4.10 0.63 -34.44
C THR A 39 5.17 1.09 -33.45
N VAL A 40 4.78 1.27 -32.19
CA VAL A 40 5.66 1.54 -31.06
C VAL A 40 5.41 0.51 -29.96
N GLY A 41 6.47 -0.15 -29.48
CA GLY A 41 6.39 -1.26 -28.52
C GLY A 41 6.73 -2.62 -29.17
N ARG A 42 6.76 -3.67 -28.35
CA ARG A 42 7.06 -5.06 -28.79
C ARG A 42 5.82 -5.93 -29.01
N GLY A 43 4.66 -5.45 -28.62
CA GLY A 43 3.39 -6.12 -28.85
C GLY A 43 2.98 -6.17 -30.31
N ASN A 44 1.72 -6.52 -30.55
CA ASN A 44 1.16 -6.71 -31.88
C ASN A 44 0.21 -5.57 -32.26
N CYS A 45 0.34 -5.10 -33.49
CA CYS A 45 -0.53 -4.12 -34.14
C CYS A 45 -0.84 -4.66 -35.53
N ALA A 46 -2.10 -4.99 -35.82
CA ALA A 46 -2.47 -5.56 -37.10
C ALA A 46 -3.89 -5.16 -37.52
N VAL A 47 -4.10 -5.03 -38.82
CA VAL A 47 -5.43 -4.90 -39.41
C VAL A 47 -5.87 -6.26 -39.94
N THR A 48 -6.93 -6.82 -39.36
CA THR A 48 -7.49 -8.12 -39.76
C THR A 48 -9.01 -8.02 -39.84
N ASP A 49 -9.59 -8.57 -40.91
CA ASP A 49 -11.04 -8.56 -41.16
C ASP A 49 -11.71 -7.17 -41.08
N GLY A 50 -10.98 -6.13 -41.49
CA GLY A 50 -11.48 -4.76 -41.46
C GLY A 50 -11.36 -4.05 -40.11
N VAL A 51 -10.68 -4.65 -39.12
CA VAL A 51 -10.55 -4.13 -37.76
C VAL A 51 -9.09 -3.99 -37.36
N PHE A 52 -8.72 -2.85 -36.77
CA PHE A 52 -7.39 -2.66 -36.18
C PHE A 52 -7.34 -3.29 -34.79
N ARG A 53 -6.40 -4.21 -34.57
CA ARG A 53 -6.15 -4.89 -33.30
C ARG A 53 -4.81 -4.48 -32.71
N SER A 54 -4.78 -4.26 -31.41
CA SER A 54 -3.59 -3.81 -30.69
C SER A 54 -3.49 -4.46 -29.31
N VAL A 55 -2.30 -4.96 -28.96
CA VAL A 55 -1.95 -5.47 -27.61
C VAL A 55 -0.47 -5.20 -27.35
N ASP A 56 -0.09 -4.71 -26.17
CA ASP A 56 1.30 -4.40 -25.74
C ASP A 56 2.10 -3.47 -26.69
N ALA A 57 1.41 -2.81 -27.61
CA ALA A 57 1.94 -1.87 -28.58
C ALA A 57 0.81 -0.93 -29.03
N TYR A 58 1.18 0.19 -29.64
CA TYR A 58 0.23 1.11 -30.28
C TYR A 58 0.72 1.52 -31.67
N SER A 59 -0.21 1.95 -32.51
CA SER A 59 0.10 2.48 -33.85
C SER A 59 -0.17 3.98 -33.94
N CYS A 60 0.67 4.70 -34.68
CA CYS A 60 0.57 6.14 -34.92
C CYS A 60 -0.15 6.47 -36.24
N PHE A 61 -1.13 7.37 -36.19
CA PHE A 61 -1.95 7.79 -37.32
C PHE A 61 -1.95 9.32 -37.47
N GLY A 62 -1.90 9.81 -38.72
CA GLY A 62 -1.97 11.24 -39.02
C GLY A 62 -0.63 11.98 -38.97
N ASN A 63 -0.67 13.29 -38.69
CA ASN A 63 0.45 14.22 -38.84
C ASN A 63 0.97 14.76 -37.48
N LEU A 64 2.29 14.93 -37.36
CA LEU A 64 2.96 15.50 -36.17
C LEU A 64 2.61 16.99 -35.90
N GLU A 65 2.16 17.72 -36.92
CA GLU A 65 1.80 19.15 -36.82
C GLU A 65 0.36 19.37 -36.33
N TRP A 66 -0.44 18.32 -36.14
CA TRP A 66 -1.83 18.45 -35.71
C TRP A 66 -1.94 19.00 -34.28
N LYS A 67 -2.55 20.18 -34.16
CA LYS A 67 -2.74 20.92 -32.89
C LYS A 67 -4.18 20.89 -32.40
N ASN A 68 -5.11 21.39 -33.22
CA ASN A 68 -6.51 21.56 -32.86
C ASN A 68 -7.38 20.67 -33.75
N TYR A 69 -8.08 19.71 -33.16
CA TYR A 69 -8.90 18.76 -33.89
C TYR A 69 -9.91 18.06 -32.99
N THR A 70 -10.95 17.52 -33.61
CA THR A 70 -11.76 16.44 -33.06
C THR A 70 -11.22 15.13 -33.58
N MET A 71 -11.09 14.13 -32.72
CA MET A 71 -10.90 12.73 -33.12
C MET A 71 -12.05 11.89 -32.60
N SER A 72 -12.51 10.92 -33.40
CA SER A 72 -13.48 9.92 -32.97
C SER A 72 -13.10 8.55 -33.50
N PHE A 73 -13.42 7.52 -32.73
CA PHE A 73 -13.20 6.13 -33.10
C PHE A 73 -14.17 5.23 -32.34
N LYS A 74 -14.38 4.03 -32.87
CA LYS A 74 -15.00 2.92 -32.15
C LYS A 74 -13.93 2.05 -31.55
N ALA A 75 -14.15 1.55 -30.34
CA ALA A 75 -13.26 0.57 -29.72
C ALA A 75 -14.04 -0.45 -28.90
N ARG A 76 -13.49 -1.66 -28.77
CA ARG A 76 -13.96 -2.69 -27.85
C ARG A 76 -12.83 -3.58 -27.38
N ALA A 77 -12.98 -4.15 -26.20
CA ALA A 77 -12.24 -5.37 -25.87
C ALA A 77 -12.90 -6.57 -26.60
N PRO A 78 -12.14 -7.60 -27.01
CA PRO A 78 -12.70 -8.85 -27.52
C PRO A 78 -13.71 -9.48 -26.56
N LYS A 79 -14.66 -10.26 -27.07
CA LYS A 79 -15.75 -10.84 -26.26
C LYS A 79 -15.26 -11.77 -25.15
N ASP A 80 -14.11 -12.40 -25.35
CA ASP A 80 -13.43 -13.33 -24.45
C ASP A 80 -12.39 -12.67 -23.54
N ALA A 81 -12.21 -11.35 -23.62
CA ALA A 81 -11.35 -10.62 -22.70
C ALA A 81 -11.92 -10.62 -21.27
N ASP A 82 -11.04 -10.70 -20.28
CA ASP A 82 -11.43 -10.72 -18.86
C ASP A 82 -12.09 -9.41 -18.39
N GLN A 83 -11.77 -8.30 -19.06
CA GLN A 83 -12.23 -6.95 -18.72
C GLN A 83 -12.04 -5.99 -19.90
N VAL A 84 -12.72 -4.83 -19.88
CA VAL A 84 -12.57 -3.76 -20.88
C VAL A 84 -11.43 -2.83 -20.46
N GLN A 85 -10.35 -2.79 -21.22
CA GLN A 85 -9.23 -1.84 -21.02
C GLN A 85 -8.84 -1.23 -22.36
N ILE A 86 -9.57 -0.19 -22.76
CA ILE A 86 -9.38 0.46 -24.07
C ILE A 86 -8.48 1.68 -23.88
N TRP A 87 -7.35 1.70 -24.60
CA TRP A 87 -6.37 2.77 -24.53
C TRP A 87 -6.15 3.44 -25.89
N ALA A 88 -6.11 4.77 -25.88
CA ALA A 88 -5.79 5.58 -27.04
C ALA A 88 -5.01 6.82 -26.60
N GLY A 89 -4.45 7.55 -27.56
CA GLY A 89 -3.69 8.76 -27.28
C GLY A 89 -3.78 9.77 -28.42
N PHE A 90 -3.38 10.99 -28.11
CA PHE A 90 -3.46 12.12 -29.03
C PHE A 90 -2.40 13.16 -28.71
N ARG A 91 -2.13 14.02 -29.69
CA ARG A 91 -0.95 14.90 -29.72
C ARG A 91 0.33 14.14 -29.36
N ALA A 92 0.47 12.93 -29.93
CA ALA A 92 1.66 12.13 -29.76
C ALA A 92 2.78 12.67 -30.65
N TYR A 93 3.63 13.52 -30.08
CA TYR A 93 4.82 14.02 -30.76
C TYR A 93 5.90 12.93 -30.80
N ASN A 94 6.07 12.22 -29.68
CA ASN A 94 6.89 11.03 -29.57
C ASN A 94 6.28 10.06 -28.54
N ARG A 95 7.04 9.03 -28.14
CA ARG A 95 6.60 8.04 -27.12
C ARG A 95 6.28 8.66 -25.77
N PHE A 96 7.10 9.60 -25.32
CA PHE A 96 7.11 10.15 -23.98
C PHE A 96 6.32 11.45 -23.87
N ASP A 97 6.01 12.12 -24.98
CA ASP A 97 5.23 13.36 -25.02
C ASP A 97 3.92 13.14 -25.79
N ARG A 98 2.86 12.79 -25.05
CA ARG A 98 1.52 12.52 -25.59
C ARG A 98 0.43 12.58 -24.52
N TYR A 99 -0.82 12.78 -24.90
CA TYR A 99 -1.95 12.47 -24.03
C TYR A 99 -2.38 11.01 -24.18
N VAL A 100 -2.86 10.42 -23.08
CA VAL A 100 -3.35 9.04 -23.00
C VAL A 100 -4.75 9.06 -22.37
N LEU A 101 -5.68 8.40 -23.05
CA LEU A 101 -7.07 8.20 -22.65
C LEU A 101 -7.29 6.71 -22.39
N GLY A 102 -7.94 6.38 -21.27
CA GLY A 102 -8.35 5.02 -20.92
C GLY A 102 -9.87 4.94 -20.69
N LEU A 103 -10.53 3.94 -21.26
CA LEU A 103 -11.87 3.50 -20.88
C LEU A 103 -11.73 2.15 -20.17
N LYS A 104 -12.09 2.11 -18.89
CA LYS A 104 -11.87 0.97 -18.00
C LYS A 104 -13.22 0.40 -17.59
N GLY A 105 -13.41 -0.90 -17.78
CA GLY A 105 -14.58 -1.67 -17.38
C GLY A 105 -14.15 -3.03 -16.84
N GLY A 106 -14.71 -3.46 -15.71
CA GLY A 106 -14.27 -4.66 -15.00
C GLY A 106 -14.52 -4.48 -13.51
N LEU A 107 -13.47 -4.36 -12.70
CA LEU A 107 -13.64 -3.85 -11.34
C LEU A 107 -13.75 -2.33 -11.27
N GLN A 108 -13.23 -1.65 -12.27
CA GLN A 108 -13.29 -0.21 -12.42
C GLN A 108 -14.30 0.11 -13.51
N ASP A 109 -15.17 1.10 -13.28
CA ASP A 109 -16.13 1.60 -14.25
C ASP A 109 -15.89 3.10 -14.46
N ASP A 110 -14.74 3.43 -15.06
CA ASP A 110 -14.28 4.80 -15.19
C ASP A 110 -13.66 5.15 -16.56
N ILE A 111 -13.59 6.45 -16.82
CA ILE A 111 -12.82 7.04 -17.92
C ILE A 111 -11.68 7.88 -17.33
N TYR A 112 -10.48 7.69 -17.90
CA TYR A 112 -9.21 8.15 -17.37
C TYR A 112 -8.50 9.03 -18.40
N LEU A 113 -7.93 10.17 -17.97
CA LEU A 113 -7.14 11.05 -18.84
C LEU A 113 -5.83 11.49 -18.19
N MET A 114 -4.74 11.42 -18.95
CA MET A 114 -3.38 11.77 -18.53
C MET A 114 -2.58 12.42 -19.66
N ARG A 115 -1.62 13.27 -19.31
CA ARG A 115 -0.50 13.67 -20.19
C ARG A 115 0.77 12.94 -19.75
N LEU A 116 1.42 12.25 -20.68
CA LEU A 116 2.81 11.83 -20.55
C LEU A 116 3.72 12.98 -20.96
N GLY A 117 4.86 13.14 -20.28
CA GLY A 117 5.83 14.17 -20.62
C GLY A 117 7.26 13.87 -20.16
N TYR A 118 8.18 14.67 -20.68
CA TYR A 118 9.59 14.67 -20.33
C TYR A 118 9.86 14.64 -18.80
N MET A 119 10.76 13.76 -18.34
CA MET A 119 11.34 13.69 -16.98
C MET A 119 10.39 14.08 -15.84
N GLY A 120 9.30 13.33 -15.69
CA GLY A 120 8.38 13.49 -14.56
C GLY A 120 7.44 14.67 -14.69
N THR A 121 7.33 15.28 -15.88
CA THR A 121 6.26 16.26 -16.19
C THR A 121 4.95 15.59 -16.58
N ASP A 122 4.87 14.28 -16.41
CA ASP A 122 3.64 13.49 -16.42
C ASP A 122 2.59 14.13 -15.49
N GLU A 123 1.36 14.18 -15.97
CA GLU A 123 0.27 14.85 -15.27
C GLU A 123 -1.03 14.07 -15.43
N PHE A 124 -1.62 13.69 -14.30
CA PHE A 124 -2.95 13.10 -14.27
C PHE A 124 -4.00 14.20 -14.33
N LEU A 125 -4.87 14.17 -15.34
CA LEU A 125 -5.83 15.24 -15.60
C LEU A 125 -7.20 14.94 -14.98
N GLY A 126 -7.55 13.65 -14.85
CA GLY A 126 -8.71 13.24 -14.08
C GLY A 126 -9.18 11.81 -14.40
N VAL A 127 -10.04 11.32 -13.50
CA VAL A 127 -10.84 10.09 -13.66
C VAL A 127 -12.31 10.44 -13.37
N ARG A 128 -13.25 9.81 -14.09
CA ARG A 128 -14.69 10.01 -13.90
C ARG A 128 -15.45 8.69 -14.00
N PRO A 129 -16.46 8.46 -13.14
CA PRO A 129 -17.30 7.26 -13.23
C PRO A 129 -18.12 7.25 -14.53
N LEU A 130 -18.31 6.05 -15.08
CA LEU A 130 -19.12 5.82 -16.28
C LEU A 130 -20.62 5.79 -15.97
N GLY A 131 -21.00 5.37 -14.76
CA GLY A 131 -22.42 5.17 -14.39
C GLY A 131 -23.09 4.02 -15.14
N PHE A 132 -22.30 3.19 -15.82
CA PHE A 132 -22.63 1.89 -16.39
C PHE A 132 -21.38 1.01 -16.35
N HIS A 133 -21.55 -0.31 -16.45
CA HIS A 133 -20.46 -1.28 -16.48
C HIS A 133 -20.11 -1.65 -17.93
N PRO A 134 -18.91 -1.33 -18.45
CA PRO A 134 -18.51 -1.75 -19.78
C PRO A 134 -18.32 -3.27 -19.87
N VAL A 135 -18.75 -3.85 -20.99
CA VAL A 135 -18.81 -5.29 -21.24
C VAL A 135 -17.90 -5.66 -22.42
N PRO A 136 -17.03 -6.67 -22.29
CA PRO A 136 -16.25 -7.20 -23.40
C PRO A 136 -17.13 -7.59 -24.61
N GLY A 137 -16.68 -7.27 -25.82
CA GLY A 137 -17.39 -7.51 -27.08
C GLY A 137 -18.31 -6.37 -27.55
N GLU A 138 -18.65 -5.40 -26.68
CA GLU A 138 -19.46 -4.23 -27.04
C GLU A 138 -18.62 -3.08 -27.61
N TRP A 139 -19.10 -2.44 -28.68
CA TRP A 139 -18.45 -1.29 -29.28
C TRP A 139 -18.81 0.01 -28.57
N TYR A 140 -17.78 0.73 -28.11
CA TYR A 140 -17.88 2.05 -27.51
C TYR A 140 -17.46 3.11 -28.50
N ASN A 141 -18.27 4.17 -28.64
CA ASN A 141 -17.92 5.32 -29.47
C ASN A 141 -17.21 6.36 -28.59
N ILE A 142 -15.98 6.69 -28.90
CA ILE A 142 -15.20 7.67 -28.16
C ILE A 142 -14.94 8.87 -29.08
N LYS A 143 -15.18 10.09 -28.57
CA LYS A 143 -14.85 11.33 -29.26
C LYS A 143 -14.04 12.22 -28.33
N VAL A 144 -12.93 12.78 -28.82
CA VAL A 144 -12.10 13.75 -28.11
C VAL A 144 -12.03 15.04 -28.92
N GLU A 145 -12.37 16.16 -28.30
CA GLU A 145 -12.15 17.51 -28.84
C GLU A 145 -10.91 18.11 -28.16
N VAL A 146 -9.94 18.53 -28.96
CA VAL A 146 -8.69 19.12 -28.47
C VAL A 146 -8.50 20.48 -29.14
N CYS A 147 -8.55 21.55 -28.35
CA CYS A 147 -8.43 22.92 -28.85
C CYS A 147 -7.63 23.79 -27.88
N GLY A 148 -6.48 24.30 -28.31
CA GLY A 148 -5.52 24.97 -27.42
C GLY A 148 -5.04 24.02 -26.33
N SER A 149 -5.26 24.35 -25.06
CA SER A 149 -5.00 23.47 -23.91
C SER A 149 -6.24 22.76 -23.37
N ARG A 150 -7.42 23.01 -23.95
CA ARG A 150 -8.68 22.44 -23.50
C ARG A 150 -8.99 21.13 -24.21
N ILE A 151 -9.37 20.13 -23.43
CA ILE A 151 -9.65 18.76 -23.85
C ILE A 151 -11.05 18.38 -23.35
N ARG A 152 -11.88 17.86 -24.24
CA ARG A 152 -13.23 17.37 -23.92
C ARG A 152 -13.39 15.94 -24.43
N VAL A 153 -13.74 15.01 -23.54
CA VAL A 153 -13.88 13.58 -23.86
C VAL A 153 -15.34 13.17 -23.76
N PHE A 154 -15.87 12.56 -24.80
CA PHE A 154 -17.25 12.10 -24.89
C PHE A 154 -17.29 10.60 -25.13
N LEU A 155 -18.34 9.96 -24.62
CA LEU A 155 -18.56 8.53 -24.73
C LEU A 155 -19.95 8.25 -25.29
N ASN A 156 -20.11 7.22 -26.12
CA ASN A 156 -21.39 6.72 -26.63
C ASN A 156 -22.31 7.79 -27.24
N ASN A 157 -21.73 8.78 -27.92
CA ASN A 157 -22.44 9.91 -28.53
C ASN A 157 -23.24 10.77 -27.53
N GLU A 158 -22.84 10.78 -26.26
CA GLU A 158 -23.38 11.67 -25.24
C GLU A 158 -23.24 13.15 -25.65
N LYS A 159 -24.22 13.97 -25.23
CA LYS A 159 -24.24 15.42 -25.53
C LYS A 159 -23.23 16.20 -24.70
N GLU A 160 -23.05 15.79 -23.44
CA GLU A 160 -22.11 16.39 -22.50
C GLU A 160 -20.86 15.52 -22.42
N PRO A 161 -19.67 16.11 -22.29
CA PRO A 161 -18.45 15.33 -22.14
C PRO A 161 -18.41 14.68 -20.75
N ARG A 162 -17.73 13.54 -20.66
CA ARG A 162 -17.39 12.92 -19.38
C ARG A 162 -16.25 13.66 -18.69
N ILE A 163 -15.29 14.18 -19.44
CA ILE A 163 -14.17 15.00 -18.94
C ILE A 163 -14.12 16.30 -19.75
N ASP A 164 -14.09 17.46 -19.08
CA ASP A 164 -13.86 18.78 -19.70
C ASP A 164 -12.80 19.54 -18.89
N VAL A 165 -11.55 19.49 -19.36
CA VAL A 165 -10.37 19.98 -18.63
C VAL A 165 -9.54 20.93 -19.47
N THR A 166 -8.89 21.89 -18.81
CA THR A 166 -7.83 22.72 -19.42
C THR A 166 -6.49 22.39 -18.78
N ASP A 167 -5.57 21.83 -19.55
CA ASP A 167 -4.20 21.51 -19.09
C ASP A 167 -3.31 22.76 -19.15
N LYS A 168 -2.94 23.29 -17.99
CA LYS A 168 -2.09 24.49 -17.89
C LYS A 168 -0.72 24.31 -18.56
N ASN A 169 -0.25 23.06 -18.68
CA ASN A 169 1.02 22.70 -19.29
C ASN A 169 0.84 22.00 -20.64
N GLY A 170 -0.28 22.25 -21.34
CA GLY A 170 -0.55 21.63 -22.64
C GLY A 170 0.43 22.03 -23.75
N ASN A 171 1.27 23.03 -23.50
CA ASN A 171 2.42 23.37 -24.34
C ASN A 171 3.52 22.31 -24.34
N LEU A 172 3.56 21.39 -23.36
CA LEU A 172 4.52 20.29 -23.30
C LEU A 172 4.19 19.17 -24.31
N ALA A 173 2.92 19.03 -24.69
CA ALA A 173 2.47 18.16 -25.78
C ALA A 173 1.55 18.95 -26.73
N PRO A 174 2.09 19.92 -27.50
CA PRO A 174 1.29 20.93 -28.19
C PRO A 174 0.69 20.43 -29.51
N SER A 175 1.32 19.43 -30.14
CA SER A 175 0.88 18.85 -31.40
C SER A 175 1.31 17.39 -31.49
N GLY A 176 0.71 16.64 -32.40
CA GLY A 176 1.17 15.28 -32.69
C GLY A 176 0.10 14.39 -33.30
N GLN A 177 0.53 13.16 -33.61
CA GLN A 177 -0.29 12.11 -34.19
C GLN A 177 -1.36 11.63 -33.20
N VAL A 178 -2.38 10.94 -33.71
CA VAL A 178 -3.28 10.10 -32.91
C VAL A 178 -2.64 8.72 -32.75
N THR A 179 -2.80 8.11 -31.58
CA THR A 179 -2.34 6.74 -31.33
C THR A 179 -3.49 5.87 -30.88
N LEU A 180 -3.64 4.69 -31.47
CA LEU A 180 -4.62 3.69 -31.02
C LEU A 180 -3.87 2.48 -30.45
N GLY A 181 -4.37 1.97 -29.32
CA GLY A 181 -3.78 0.85 -28.60
C GLY A 181 -2.80 1.27 -27.50
N GLY A 182 -1.97 0.33 -27.08
CA GLY A 182 -0.97 0.49 -26.03
C GLY A 182 -1.34 -0.16 -24.70
N GLY A 183 -2.54 -0.75 -24.61
CA GLY A 183 -3.00 -1.54 -23.46
C GLY A 183 -2.44 -2.96 -23.44
N TRP A 184 -2.35 -3.56 -22.26
CA TRP A 184 -1.97 -4.97 -22.04
C TRP A 184 -3.07 -5.98 -22.37
N ILE A 185 -4.31 -5.51 -22.54
CA ILE A 185 -5.42 -6.31 -23.03
C ILE A 185 -5.64 -5.93 -24.49
N GLU A 186 -5.85 -6.94 -25.33
CA GLU A 186 -6.16 -6.72 -26.73
C GLU A 186 -7.36 -5.78 -26.88
N THR A 187 -7.23 -4.79 -27.76
CA THR A 187 -8.29 -3.86 -28.10
C THR A 187 -8.49 -3.86 -29.61
N GLU A 188 -9.75 -3.91 -30.01
CA GLU A 188 -10.21 -3.77 -31.38
C GLU A 188 -10.69 -2.33 -31.61
N PHE A 189 -10.30 -1.73 -32.73
CA PHE A 189 -10.64 -0.37 -33.12
C PHE A 189 -11.21 -0.32 -34.54
N ASP A 190 -12.12 0.62 -34.75
CA ASP A 190 -12.75 0.87 -36.04
C ASP A 190 -13.09 2.36 -36.22
N ASP A 191 -13.36 2.80 -37.44
CA ASP A 191 -13.88 4.12 -37.80
C ASP A 191 -13.09 5.31 -37.20
N LEU A 192 -11.75 5.33 -37.33
CA LEU A 192 -10.95 6.47 -36.87
C LEU A 192 -11.16 7.67 -37.81
N VAL A 193 -11.70 8.76 -37.26
CA VAL A 193 -11.94 10.03 -37.97
C VAL A 193 -11.25 11.17 -37.22
N VAL A 194 -10.51 12.02 -37.94
CA VAL A 194 -9.87 13.22 -37.39
C VAL A 194 -10.27 14.44 -38.21
N THR A 195 -10.90 15.42 -37.56
CA THR A 195 -11.41 16.65 -38.18
C THR A 195 -10.72 17.87 -37.57
N PRO A 196 -9.99 18.69 -38.35
CA PRO A 196 -9.37 19.92 -37.86
C PRO A 196 -10.37 20.89 -37.23
N MET A 197 -9.94 21.58 -36.16
CA MET A 197 -10.73 22.61 -35.49
C MET A 197 -10.03 23.97 -35.59
N LYS A 198 -10.83 25.05 -35.60
CA LYS A 198 -10.29 26.40 -35.42
C LYS A 198 -9.73 26.54 -34.00
N GLU A 199 -8.70 27.36 -33.83
CA GLU A 199 -8.01 27.54 -32.55
C GLU A 199 -8.91 28.08 -31.42
N ASP A 200 -9.97 28.81 -31.78
CA ASP A 200 -10.95 29.40 -30.87
C ASP A 200 -12.27 28.60 -30.76
N ALA A 201 -12.35 27.41 -31.35
CA ALA A 201 -13.59 26.64 -31.46
C ALA A 201 -14.28 26.30 -30.12
N LEU A 202 -13.53 26.26 -29.02
CA LEU A 202 -14.06 25.99 -27.67
C LEU A 202 -14.15 27.24 -26.77
N LYS A 203 -13.87 28.44 -27.28
CA LYS A 203 -13.80 29.67 -26.47
C LYS A 203 -15.11 30.01 -25.76
N ASP A 204 -16.23 29.90 -26.47
CA ASP A 204 -17.57 30.26 -25.97
C ASP A 204 -18.37 29.04 -25.47
N VAL A 205 -17.75 27.85 -25.44
CA VAL A 205 -18.37 26.62 -24.94
C VAL A 205 -18.24 26.57 -23.43
N LYS A 206 -19.34 26.47 -22.70
CA LYS A 206 -19.31 26.35 -21.24
C LYS A 206 -18.62 25.05 -20.80
N VAL A 207 -17.90 25.11 -19.68
CA VAL A 207 -17.35 23.92 -19.02
C VAL A 207 -18.52 23.21 -18.33
N VAL A 208 -18.80 21.99 -18.76
CA VAL A 208 -19.85 21.12 -18.21
C VAL A 208 -19.40 19.68 -18.38
N GLU A 209 -19.66 18.84 -17.37
CA GLU A 209 -19.43 17.40 -17.43
C GLU A 209 -20.73 16.66 -17.12
N TYR A 210 -20.89 15.46 -17.68
CA TYR A 210 -22.04 14.59 -17.40
C TYR A 210 -22.11 14.20 -15.92
N HIS A 211 -23.30 14.33 -15.30
CA HIS A 211 -23.56 13.92 -13.92
C HIS A 211 -24.94 13.26 -13.78
N LYS A 212 -25.00 12.12 -13.06
CA LYS A 212 -26.26 11.47 -12.69
C LYS A 212 -26.75 12.03 -11.36
N ILE A 213 -27.83 12.81 -11.37
CA ILE A 213 -28.38 13.47 -10.17
C ILE A 213 -29.74 12.86 -9.81
N ILE A 214 -29.90 12.39 -8.57
CA ILE A 214 -31.20 12.04 -8.01
C ILE A 214 -31.97 13.33 -7.75
N THR A 215 -33.20 13.42 -8.28
CA THR A 215 -34.04 14.61 -8.12
C THR A 215 -34.51 14.78 -6.67
N PRO A 216 -34.83 16.01 -6.23
CA PRO A 216 -35.41 16.25 -4.90
C PRO A 216 -36.67 15.42 -4.63
N GLN A 217 -37.50 15.19 -5.65
CA GLN A 217 -38.71 14.38 -5.54
C GLN A 217 -38.39 12.89 -5.30
N GLU A 218 -37.40 12.35 -5.98
CA GLU A 218 -36.95 10.97 -5.75
C GLU A 218 -36.36 10.79 -4.34
N LYS A 219 -35.58 11.78 -3.86
CA LYS A 219 -35.09 11.77 -2.47
C LYS A 219 -36.22 11.80 -1.44
N GLU A 220 -37.26 12.60 -1.67
CA GLU A 220 -38.43 12.67 -0.78
C GLU A 220 -39.25 11.36 -0.81
N ASN A 221 -39.47 10.76 -1.99
CA ASN A 221 -40.15 9.47 -2.11
C ASN A 221 -39.38 8.37 -1.34
N LYS A 222 -38.05 8.33 -1.49
CA LYS A 222 -37.17 7.41 -0.75
C LYS A 222 -37.27 7.64 0.76
N ARG A 223 -37.27 8.90 1.23
CA ARG A 223 -37.40 9.24 2.66
C ARG A 223 -38.70 8.71 3.24
N GLN A 224 -39.82 8.90 2.54
CA GLN A 224 -41.13 8.41 2.98
C GLN A 224 -41.17 6.89 3.08
N GLN A 225 -40.58 6.19 2.11
CA GLN A 225 -40.47 4.72 2.12
C GLN A 225 -39.59 4.23 3.27
N GLU A 226 -38.40 4.80 3.44
CA GLU A 226 -37.49 4.47 4.55
C GLU A 226 -38.15 4.72 5.90
N ARG A 227 -38.79 5.88 6.09
CA ARG A 227 -39.49 6.23 7.32
C ARG A 227 -40.67 5.29 7.61
N ALA A 228 -41.39 4.82 6.59
CA ALA A 228 -42.45 3.82 6.76
C ALA A 228 -41.91 2.44 7.17
N SER A 229 -40.64 2.14 6.86
CA SER A 229 -39.98 0.90 7.26
C SER A 229 -39.45 0.89 8.70
N TYR A 230 -39.23 2.07 9.30
CA TYR A 230 -38.75 2.20 10.68
C TYR A 230 -39.66 1.49 11.69
N ARG A 231 -39.06 0.83 12.69
CA ARG A 231 -39.75 0.13 13.78
C ARG A 231 -39.16 0.51 15.13
N THR A 232 -40.03 0.64 16.13
CA THR A 232 -39.65 0.75 17.54
C THR A 232 -39.00 -0.55 18.01
N VAL A 233 -37.92 -0.45 18.78
CA VAL A 233 -37.30 -1.61 19.45
C VAL A 233 -38.22 -2.07 20.57
N LYS A 234 -38.69 -3.31 20.54
CA LYS A 234 -39.56 -3.88 21.57
C LYS A 234 -38.80 -4.94 22.37
N VAL A 235 -38.78 -4.76 23.69
CA VAL A 235 -38.22 -5.72 24.64
C VAL A 235 -39.39 -6.49 25.25
N ASN A 236 -39.58 -7.74 24.82
CA ASN A 236 -40.74 -8.52 25.24
C ASN A 236 -40.58 -9.12 26.64
N GLU A 237 -39.40 -9.67 26.93
CA GLU A 237 -39.11 -10.36 28.18
C GLU A 237 -37.70 -9.99 28.67
N LEU A 238 -37.54 -10.00 30.00
CA LEU A 238 -36.25 -9.83 30.66
C LEU A 238 -35.78 -11.20 31.13
N VAL A 239 -34.48 -11.48 30.98
CA VAL A 239 -33.83 -12.58 31.68
C VAL A 239 -33.64 -12.18 33.14
N ASP A 240 -33.89 -13.10 34.09
CA ASP A 240 -34.05 -12.76 35.52
C ASP A 240 -32.86 -12.01 36.15
N SER A 241 -31.62 -12.31 35.74
CA SER A 241 -30.40 -11.74 36.33
C SER A 241 -29.84 -10.53 35.55
N ARG A 242 -29.49 -10.71 34.27
CA ARG A 242 -28.95 -9.69 33.35
C ARG A 242 -29.51 -9.84 31.94
N THR A 243 -29.98 -8.73 31.36
CA THR A 243 -30.48 -8.66 29.98
C THR A 243 -29.71 -7.59 29.20
N ASP A 244 -28.99 -7.99 28.16
CA ASP A 244 -28.34 -7.08 27.23
C ASP A 244 -29.14 -6.99 25.92
N ILE A 245 -29.53 -5.79 25.52
CA ILE A 245 -30.32 -5.51 24.32
C ILE A 245 -29.50 -4.64 23.37
N SER A 246 -29.25 -5.11 22.15
CA SER A 246 -28.67 -4.26 21.11
C SER A 246 -29.70 -3.22 20.65
N LEU A 247 -29.24 -1.98 20.51
CA LEU A 247 -29.98 -0.88 19.90
C LEU A 247 -29.45 -0.55 18.50
N ASP A 248 -28.59 -1.39 17.93
CA ASP A 248 -28.14 -1.28 16.55
C ASP A 248 -29.31 -1.50 15.57
N GLY A 249 -29.16 -0.98 14.35
CA GLY A 249 -30.17 -1.03 13.29
C GLY A 249 -30.59 0.36 12.83
N THR A 250 -31.86 0.54 12.51
CA THR A 250 -32.36 1.82 11.95
C THR A 250 -32.75 2.79 13.05
N TRP A 251 -32.21 4.01 13.00
CA TRP A 251 -32.58 5.14 13.85
C TRP A 251 -33.21 6.24 13.00
N LEU A 252 -34.09 7.03 13.60
CA LEU A 252 -34.57 8.25 12.97
C LEU A 252 -33.47 9.31 13.02
N PHE A 253 -33.29 10.05 11.94
CA PHE A 253 -32.20 11.00 11.75
C PHE A 253 -32.71 12.36 11.27
N MET A 254 -32.16 13.43 11.83
CA MET A 254 -32.51 14.80 11.45
C MET A 254 -31.27 15.72 11.48
N PRO A 255 -30.80 16.21 10.32
CA PRO A 255 -29.73 17.21 10.26
C PRO A 255 -30.13 18.52 10.95
N GLU A 256 -29.16 19.19 11.58
CA GLU A 256 -29.36 20.46 12.27
C GLU A 256 -29.90 21.58 11.35
N TYR A 257 -29.49 21.62 10.08
CA TYR A 257 -30.01 22.62 9.12
C TYR A 257 -31.50 22.44 8.78
N GLN A 258 -32.11 21.30 9.13
CA GLN A 258 -33.55 21.08 9.02
C GLN A 258 -34.26 21.22 10.37
N LEU A 259 -33.61 20.87 11.48
CA LEU A 259 -34.12 21.04 12.84
C LEU A 259 -33.02 21.49 13.81
N ASN A 260 -32.98 22.78 14.09
CA ASN A 260 -32.09 23.38 15.09
C ASN A 260 -32.80 23.70 16.42
N ASP A 261 -33.94 23.06 16.69
CA ASP A 261 -34.74 23.27 17.90
C ASP A 261 -34.58 22.05 18.82
N LYS A 262 -33.78 22.20 19.87
CA LYS A 262 -33.51 21.14 20.85
C LYS A 262 -34.78 20.63 21.51
N ASP A 263 -35.68 21.53 21.92
CA ASP A 263 -36.88 21.16 22.67
C ASP A 263 -37.81 20.31 21.82
N LYS A 264 -37.88 20.60 20.52
CA LYS A 264 -38.60 19.73 19.56
C LYS A 264 -37.88 18.41 19.33
N ALA A 265 -36.56 18.40 19.20
CA ALA A 265 -35.81 17.17 18.92
C ALA A 265 -35.91 16.14 20.05
N ILE A 266 -35.88 16.58 21.31
CA ILE A 266 -35.92 15.71 22.49
C ILE A 266 -37.34 15.37 22.97
N SER A 267 -38.34 16.12 22.52
CA SER A 267 -39.72 15.94 22.99
C SER A 267 -40.37 14.66 22.47
N VAL A 268 -40.97 13.91 23.38
CA VAL A 268 -41.79 12.72 23.08
C VAL A 268 -43.07 13.06 22.31
N ALA A 269 -43.51 14.33 22.31
CA ALA A 269 -44.72 14.79 21.64
C ALA A 269 -44.48 15.21 20.18
N THR A 270 -43.22 15.45 19.78
CA THR A 270 -42.89 15.89 18.42
C THR A 270 -43.11 14.77 17.41
N ASP A 271 -43.94 15.04 16.39
CA ASP A 271 -44.13 14.14 15.25
C ASP A 271 -42.82 13.93 14.49
N ASP A 272 -42.54 12.68 14.16
CA ASP A 272 -41.29 12.26 13.53
C ASP A 272 -41.49 11.65 12.13
N LYS A 273 -42.68 11.83 11.52
CA LYS A 273 -42.98 11.34 10.16
C LYS A 273 -42.14 11.98 9.05
N ASN A 274 -41.63 13.18 9.27
CA ASN A 274 -40.75 13.86 8.33
C ASN A 274 -39.25 13.54 8.53
N TRP A 275 -38.89 12.74 9.53
CA TRP A 275 -37.49 12.39 9.80
C TRP A 275 -36.92 11.48 8.71
N HIS A 276 -35.61 11.57 8.52
CA HIS A 276 -34.83 10.63 7.72
C HIS A 276 -34.58 9.35 8.53
N VAL A 277 -34.03 8.33 7.88
CA VAL A 277 -33.58 7.09 8.54
C VAL A 277 -32.09 6.91 8.29
N MET A 278 -31.37 6.52 9.35
CA MET A 278 -29.94 6.23 9.31
C MET A 278 -29.68 4.87 9.95
N SER A 279 -28.77 4.09 9.36
CA SER A 279 -28.24 2.89 10.02
C SER A 279 -27.28 3.28 11.14
N VAL A 280 -27.42 2.68 12.30
CA VAL A 280 -26.50 2.79 13.45
C VAL A 280 -26.03 1.37 13.79
N PRO A 281 -24.72 1.12 13.93
CA PRO A 281 -23.64 2.09 13.81
C PRO A 281 -23.26 2.46 12.37
N ASN A 282 -23.07 3.75 12.09
CA ASN A 282 -22.53 4.24 10.81
C ASN A 282 -22.07 5.71 10.90
N PHE A 283 -21.25 6.14 9.94
CA PHE A 283 -20.95 7.54 9.68
C PHE A 283 -21.92 8.14 8.66
N TRP A 284 -22.33 9.40 8.86
CA TRP A 284 -23.16 10.12 7.88
C TRP A 284 -22.34 10.72 6.73
N ASN A 285 -21.02 10.63 6.79
CA ASN A 285 -20.06 11.02 5.77
C ASN A 285 -19.23 9.82 5.28
N PRO A 286 -18.49 9.97 4.17
CA PRO A 286 -17.69 8.90 3.58
C PRO A 286 -16.64 8.35 4.54
N ILE A 287 -16.47 7.02 4.54
CA ILE A 287 -15.39 6.32 5.23
C ILE A 287 -14.18 6.33 4.31
N ARG A 288 -13.42 7.41 4.37
CA ARG A 288 -12.20 7.58 3.58
C ARG A 288 -11.02 7.51 4.52
N ILE A 289 -10.07 6.60 4.30
CA ILE A 289 -8.91 6.43 5.18
C ILE A 289 -7.65 6.14 4.38
N TRP A 290 -6.52 6.71 4.80
CA TRP A 290 -5.20 6.45 4.20
C TRP A 290 -5.25 6.48 2.66
N LEU A 291 -4.61 5.56 1.94
CA LEU A 291 -4.58 5.58 0.48
C LEU A 291 -5.98 5.49 -0.18
N HIS A 292 -6.98 4.91 0.49
CA HIS A 292 -8.36 4.78 0.01
C HIS A 292 -9.16 6.07 0.10
N GLY A 293 -8.69 7.02 0.91
CA GLY A 293 -9.36 8.30 1.16
C GLY A 293 -8.55 9.53 0.78
N GLU A 294 -7.22 9.42 0.85
CA GLU A 294 -6.29 10.50 0.57
C GLU A 294 -6.37 10.93 -0.89
N THR A 295 -6.14 12.23 -1.09
CA THR A 295 -6.07 12.83 -2.41
C THR A 295 -4.65 13.28 -2.74
N MET A 296 -4.39 13.47 -4.02
CA MET A 296 -3.18 14.09 -4.55
C MET A 296 -3.56 15.35 -5.35
N PRO A 297 -2.69 16.38 -5.40
CA PRO A 297 -2.90 17.53 -6.24
C PRO A 297 -3.04 17.13 -7.72
N SER A 298 -3.93 17.79 -8.45
CA SER A 298 -4.01 17.72 -9.91
C SER A 298 -4.45 19.07 -10.48
N PRO A 299 -4.33 19.31 -11.80
CA PRO A 299 -4.74 20.57 -12.42
C PRO A 299 -6.24 20.88 -12.27
N THR A 300 -7.07 19.87 -12.04
CA THR A 300 -8.54 19.98 -11.86
C THR A 300 -8.99 19.99 -10.40
N GLY A 301 -8.05 20.07 -9.46
CA GLY A 301 -8.29 19.94 -8.02
C GLY A 301 -7.82 18.59 -7.48
N PRO A 302 -8.02 18.35 -6.17
CA PRO A 302 -7.57 17.10 -5.56
C PRO A 302 -8.28 15.88 -6.17
N GLN A 303 -7.52 14.82 -6.48
CA GLN A 303 -8.02 13.55 -7.02
C GLN A 303 -7.59 12.39 -6.12
N PRO A 304 -8.30 11.25 -6.08
CA PRO A 304 -7.89 10.12 -5.25
C PRO A 304 -6.47 9.64 -5.59
N LYS A 305 -5.70 9.24 -4.56
CA LYS A 305 -4.33 8.70 -4.73
C LYS A 305 -4.29 7.40 -5.55
N GLY A 306 -5.44 6.75 -5.77
CA GLY A 306 -5.58 5.66 -6.74
C GLY A 306 -5.22 4.27 -6.23
N VAL A 307 -5.37 3.98 -4.94
CA VAL A 307 -5.29 2.58 -4.45
C VAL A 307 -6.56 1.79 -4.77
N SER A 308 -7.73 2.46 -4.76
CA SER A 308 -9.02 1.91 -5.20
C SER A 308 -9.94 3.07 -5.57
N ASP A 309 -10.14 3.30 -6.86
CA ASP A 309 -11.06 4.34 -7.32
C ASP A 309 -12.52 3.91 -7.13
N THR A 310 -12.80 2.61 -7.18
CA THR A 310 -14.13 2.00 -6.99
C THR A 310 -14.63 2.18 -5.57
N TYR A 311 -13.82 1.88 -4.55
CA TYR A 311 -14.22 2.11 -3.16
C TYR A 311 -14.48 3.60 -2.90
N TYR A 312 -13.60 4.47 -3.41
CA TYR A 312 -13.77 5.92 -3.29
C TYR A 312 -15.10 6.38 -3.90
N GLN A 313 -15.49 5.82 -5.05
CA GLN A 313 -16.77 6.09 -5.71
C GLN A 313 -17.94 5.52 -4.92
N GLN A 314 -17.89 4.26 -4.47
CA GLN A 314 -18.94 3.63 -3.67
C GLN A 314 -19.29 4.42 -2.41
N GLU A 315 -18.28 4.89 -1.68
CA GLU A 315 -18.48 5.71 -0.49
C GLU A 315 -19.06 7.09 -0.80
N THR A 316 -18.68 7.67 -1.95
CA THR A 316 -19.30 8.90 -2.45
C THR A 316 -20.76 8.66 -2.78
N GLU A 317 -21.09 7.61 -3.53
CA GLU A 317 -22.44 7.26 -3.94
C GLU A 317 -23.34 6.90 -2.75
N ARG A 318 -22.82 6.17 -1.75
CA ARG A 318 -23.53 5.86 -0.49
C ARG A 318 -24.03 7.14 0.17
N CYS A 319 -23.15 8.14 0.29
CA CYS A 319 -23.47 9.39 0.96
C CYS A 319 -24.36 10.31 0.11
N GLU A 320 -24.11 10.39 -1.20
CA GLU A 320 -24.96 11.15 -2.13
C GLU A 320 -26.37 10.57 -2.25
N GLY A 321 -26.48 9.25 -2.08
CA GLY A 321 -27.71 8.49 -2.06
C GLY A 321 -28.57 8.74 -0.82
N TYR A 322 -28.08 9.46 0.20
CA TYR A 322 -28.89 9.83 1.35
C TYR A 322 -30.05 10.76 0.96
N THR A 323 -31.13 10.65 1.73
CA THR A 323 -32.33 11.47 1.58
C THR A 323 -32.17 12.89 2.12
N PHE A 324 -31.02 13.18 2.72
CA PHE A 324 -30.56 14.51 3.16
C PHE A 324 -29.21 14.85 2.51
N ASP A 325 -28.82 16.12 2.55
CA ASP A 325 -27.50 16.58 2.12
C ASP A 325 -26.48 16.41 3.25
N TYR A 326 -25.61 15.41 3.12
CA TYR A 326 -24.60 15.10 4.12
C TYR A 326 -23.50 16.16 4.23
N ARG A 327 -23.22 16.91 3.15
CA ARG A 327 -22.15 17.93 3.14
C ARG A 327 -22.52 19.15 4.00
N LYS A 328 -23.82 19.44 4.09
CA LYS A 328 -24.39 20.49 4.96
C LYS A 328 -24.54 20.05 6.41
N THR A 329 -24.50 18.76 6.71
CA THR A 329 -24.69 18.24 8.07
C THR A 329 -23.44 18.48 8.94
N LYS A 330 -23.52 19.43 9.87
CA LYS A 330 -22.49 19.67 10.91
C LYS A 330 -22.86 19.13 12.28
N ALA A 331 -24.15 18.98 12.53
CA ALA A 331 -24.72 18.27 13.66
C ALA A 331 -25.99 17.55 13.21
N ALA A 332 -26.36 16.51 13.94
CA ALA A 332 -27.59 15.79 13.69
C ALA A 332 -28.20 15.23 14.99
N TRP A 333 -29.52 15.11 14.98
CA TRP A 333 -30.29 14.44 16.00
C TRP A 333 -30.64 13.02 15.57
N TYR A 334 -30.44 12.09 16.47
CA TYR A 334 -30.85 10.70 16.33
C TYR A 334 -31.98 10.42 17.32
N ARG A 335 -33.05 9.75 16.88
CA ARG A 335 -34.12 9.27 17.77
C ARG A 335 -34.28 7.76 17.64
N GLN A 336 -34.37 7.08 18.79
CA GLN A 336 -34.75 5.68 18.89
C GLN A 336 -35.84 5.48 19.92
N TRP A 337 -36.94 4.88 19.49
CA TRP A 337 -38.00 4.45 20.37
C TRP A 337 -37.72 3.05 20.90
N VAL A 338 -37.86 2.88 22.21
CA VAL A 338 -37.69 1.59 22.92
C VAL A 338 -38.92 1.33 23.79
N GLU A 339 -39.52 0.15 23.66
CA GLU A 339 -40.65 -0.30 24.47
C GLU A 339 -40.18 -1.36 25.47
N LEU A 340 -40.28 -1.05 26.76
CA LEU A 340 -39.81 -1.89 27.86
C LEU A 340 -40.98 -2.61 28.56
N PRO A 341 -40.79 -3.85 29.05
CA PRO A 341 -41.84 -4.62 29.70
C PRO A 341 -42.14 -4.07 31.11
N ALA A 342 -43.32 -4.41 31.65
CA ALA A 342 -43.77 -3.90 32.95
C ALA A 342 -42.86 -4.29 34.13
N ASN A 343 -42.17 -5.44 34.04
CA ASN A 343 -41.27 -5.94 35.08
C ASN A 343 -39.88 -5.28 35.09
N VAL A 344 -39.67 -4.18 34.34
CA VAL A 344 -38.41 -3.40 34.36
C VAL A 344 -38.29 -2.49 35.59
N GLU A 345 -39.39 -2.22 36.29
CA GLU A 345 -39.42 -1.31 37.44
C GLU A 345 -38.46 -1.78 38.56
N GLY A 346 -37.66 -0.86 39.09
CA GLY A 346 -36.69 -1.13 40.15
C GLY A 346 -35.41 -1.87 39.71
N LYS A 347 -35.25 -2.14 38.41
CA LYS A 347 -34.00 -2.65 37.83
C LYS A 347 -33.01 -1.49 37.57
N ASN A 348 -31.73 -1.83 37.52
CA ASN A 348 -30.69 -0.93 37.02
C ASN A 348 -30.67 -1.01 35.49
N MET A 349 -30.63 0.13 34.81
CA MET A 349 -30.63 0.24 33.36
C MET A 349 -29.49 1.14 32.91
N THR A 350 -28.55 0.60 32.12
CA THR A 350 -27.39 1.35 31.61
C THR A 350 -27.42 1.36 30.09
N LEU A 351 -27.37 2.56 29.48
CA LEU A 351 -27.12 2.72 28.06
C LEU A 351 -25.61 2.78 27.83
N THR A 352 -25.11 1.97 26.92
CA THR A 352 -23.70 1.96 26.52
C THR A 352 -23.59 2.25 25.03
N PHE A 353 -22.79 3.27 24.69
CA PHE A 353 -22.36 3.54 23.33
C PHE A 353 -20.89 3.14 23.24
N ASP A 354 -20.54 2.22 22.36
CA ASP A 354 -19.16 1.77 22.22
C ASP A 354 -18.26 2.91 21.75
N ALA A 355 -18.75 3.77 20.84
CA ALA A 355 -18.09 4.99 20.40
C ALA A 355 -19.04 5.90 19.61
N VAL A 356 -18.91 7.22 19.77
CA VAL A 356 -19.62 8.25 19.01
C VAL A 356 -18.63 9.29 18.53
N SER A 357 -18.69 9.70 17.26
CA SER A 357 -17.78 10.69 16.67
C SER A 357 -18.50 12.02 16.43
N LYS A 358 -18.11 13.17 17.00
CA LYS A 358 -17.03 13.38 17.99
C LYS A 358 -17.50 14.00 19.32
N VAL A 359 -18.70 14.59 19.33
CA VAL A 359 -19.33 15.13 20.55
C VAL A 359 -20.75 14.64 20.61
N ALA A 360 -21.15 14.10 21.76
CA ALA A 360 -22.47 13.54 21.98
C ALA A 360 -23.18 14.17 23.19
N GLU A 361 -24.46 14.48 23.04
CA GLU A 361 -25.40 14.70 24.15
C GLU A 361 -26.49 13.63 24.07
N ILE A 362 -26.74 12.93 25.17
CA ILE A 362 -27.67 11.80 25.24
C ILE A 362 -28.84 12.18 26.14
N TYR A 363 -30.05 12.08 25.61
CA TYR A 363 -31.30 12.38 26.31
C TYR A 363 -32.19 11.14 26.38
N ILE A 364 -32.90 10.99 27.49
CA ILE A 364 -33.91 9.95 27.70
C ILE A 364 -35.20 10.62 28.11
N ASN A 365 -36.27 10.40 27.35
CA ASN A 365 -37.60 10.97 27.60
C ASN A 365 -37.61 12.51 27.80
N GLY A 366 -36.70 13.22 27.11
CA GLY A 366 -36.56 14.68 27.19
C GLY A 366 -35.52 15.18 28.20
N GLU A 367 -35.03 14.31 29.10
CA GLU A 367 -34.06 14.68 30.13
C GLU A 367 -32.63 14.37 29.69
N LEU A 368 -31.67 15.25 30.00
CA LEU A 368 -30.25 15.02 29.70
C LEU A 368 -29.71 13.91 30.61
N ALA A 369 -29.23 12.84 30.00
CA ALA A 369 -28.72 11.67 30.71
C ALA A 369 -27.18 11.64 30.75
N GLY A 370 -26.51 12.14 29.72
CA GLY A 370 -25.05 12.22 29.69
C GLY A 370 -24.48 12.96 28.48
N SER A 371 -23.16 13.15 28.47
CA SER A 371 -22.43 13.77 27.36
C SER A 371 -21.03 13.16 27.21
N HIS A 372 -20.48 13.23 26.00
CA HIS A 372 -19.13 12.73 25.70
C HIS A 372 -18.42 13.61 24.68
N ILE A 373 -17.10 13.65 24.81
CA ILE A 373 -16.17 14.26 23.86
C ILE A 373 -15.07 13.24 23.60
N GLY A 374 -14.83 12.91 22.34
CA GLY A 374 -13.92 11.84 21.93
C GLY A 374 -14.50 11.08 20.74
N MET A 375 -13.69 10.22 20.11
CA MET A 375 -14.13 9.44 18.96
C MET A 375 -14.13 7.95 19.24
N PHE A 376 -13.25 7.45 20.11
CA PHE A 376 -12.99 6.02 20.26
C PHE A 376 -13.46 5.46 21.60
N GLY A 377 -13.63 6.32 22.61
CA GLY A 377 -14.00 5.93 23.96
C GLY A 377 -15.45 5.46 24.11
N GLU A 378 -15.64 4.49 25.02
CA GLU A 378 -16.96 4.02 25.44
C GLU A 378 -17.66 5.07 26.32
N ILE A 379 -18.98 5.20 26.13
CA ILE A 379 -19.86 6.07 26.91
C ILE A 379 -20.87 5.20 27.65
N GLN A 380 -20.93 5.31 28.98
CA GLN A 380 -21.96 4.66 29.79
C GLN A 380 -22.83 5.71 30.48
N VAL A 381 -24.14 5.55 30.38
CA VAL A 381 -25.13 6.46 30.96
C VAL A 381 -26.15 5.67 31.78
N ASP A 382 -26.38 6.09 33.03
CA ASP A 382 -27.41 5.51 33.89
C ASP A 382 -28.80 6.02 33.47
N GLY A 383 -29.62 5.10 32.94
CA GLY A 383 -31.00 5.35 32.53
C GLY A 383 -32.03 4.93 33.58
N SER A 384 -31.62 4.40 34.74
CA SER A 384 -32.52 3.74 35.70
C SER A 384 -33.67 4.62 36.20
N LYS A 385 -33.43 5.94 36.31
CA LYS A 385 -34.44 6.93 36.76
C LYS A 385 -35.22 7.59 35.62
N LEU A 386 -34.75 7.42 34.38
CA LEU A 386 -35.27 8.12 33.21
C LEU A 386 -36.09 7.20 32.30
N LEU A 387 -35.70 5.93 32.21
CA LEU A 387 -36.43 4.88 31.52
C LEU A 387 -37.57 4.34 32.40
N LYS A 388 -38.70 4.01 31.78
CA LYS A 388 -39.91 3.50 32.45
C LYS A 388 -40.51 2.33 31.68
N SER A 389 -41.45 1.62 32.30
CA SER A 389 -42.26 0.62 31.60
C SER A 389 -43.03 1.25 30.42
N GLY A 390 -43.22 0.48 29.35
CA GLY A 390 -43.83 0.96 28.11
C GLY A 390 -42.86 1.76 27.23
N LYS A 391 -43.38 2.76 26.52
CA LYS A 391 -42.66 3.47 25.46
C LYS A 391 -41.71 4.53 26.01
N ASN A 392 -40.46 4.50 25.54
CA ASN A 392 -39.38 5.43 25.88
C ASN A 392 -38.74 5.98 24.61
N LEU A 393 -38.23 7.20 24.70
CA LEU A 393 -37.46 7.84 23.63
C LEU A 393 -36.02 8.06 24.09
N VAL A 394 -35.07 7.52 23.33
CA VAL A 394 -33.65 7.87 23.43
C VAL A 394 -33.32 8.84 22.30
N VAL A 395 -32.69 9.97 22.63
CA VAL A 395 -32.25 10.97 21.65
C VAL A 395 -30.77 11.22 21.81
N VAL A 396 -30.04 11.26 20.71
CA VAL A 396 -28.61 11.61 20.71
C VAL A 396 -28.38 12.78 19.77
N LYS A 397 -27.81 13.87 20.28
CA LYS A 397 -27.26 14.92 19.45
C LYS A 397 -25.80 14.59 19.18
N VAL A 398 -25.42 14.51 17.92
CA VAL A 398 -24.03 14.32 17.51
C VAL A 398 -23.56 15.55 16.77
N VAL A 399 -22.40 16.09 17.16
CA VAL A 399 -21.76 17.25 16.52
C VAL A 399 -20.41 16.83 15.96
N SER A 400 -20.12 17.23 14.73
CA SER A 400 -18.86 16.88 14.05
C SER A 400 -17.65 17.70 14.53
N LYS A 401 -17.87 18.88 15.16
CA LYS A 401 -16.83 19.79 15.67
C LYS A 401 -17.24 20.47 17.00
N THR A 402 -16.30 20.72 17.89
CA THR A 402 -16.55 21.23 19.26
C THR A 402 -16.93 22.70 19.38
N ASP A 403 -16.68 23.55 18.37
CA ASP A 403 -16.54 25.00 18.63
C ASP A 403 -17.59 25.93 17.99
N GLY A 404 -18.68 25.43 17.39
CA GLY A 404 -19.83 26.26 16.94
C GLY A 404 -19.53 27.41 15.95
N SER A 405 -18.28 27.62 15.55
CA SER A 405 -17.82 28.60 14.57
C SER A 405 -17.25 27.82 13.39
N ALA A 406 -17.64 28.22 12.19
CA ALA A 406 -17.10 27.67 10.96
C ALA A 406 -15.60 28.03 10.87
N SER A 407 -14.72 27.19 11.43
CA SER A 407 -13.33 27.19 11.01
C SER A 407 -13.22 26.36 9.72
N GLU A 408 -12.88 27.05 8.65
CA GLU A 408 -12.52 26.52 7.33
C GLU A 408 -11.22 25.71 7.42
N SER A 409 -11.30 24.47 7.87
CA SER A 409 -10.32 23.41 7.60
C SER A 409 -10.86 22.11 8.21
N GLY A 410 -10.55 20.95 7.63
CA GLY A 410 -10.74 19.65 8.29
C GLY A 410 -10.05 19.59 9.65
N SER A 411 -10.10 18.45 10.34
CA SER A 411 -9.44 18.21 11.62
C SER A 411 -7.99 18.61 11.50
N ALA A 412 -7.70 19.77 12.07
CA ALA A 412 -6.47 20.42 11.79
C ALA A 412 -5.34 19.75 12.58
N ALA A 413 -5.63 19.08 13.71
CA ALA A 413 -4.61 18.47 14.56
C ALA A 413 -3.90 17.28 13.93
N ILE A 414 -4.61 16.21 13.56
CA ILE A 414 -3.94 15.01 12.99
C ILE A 414 -3.37 15.29 11.61
N ASP A 415 -4.08 16.07 10.78
CA ASP A 415 -3.57 16.52 9.49
C ASP A 415 -2.32 17.39 9.68
N PHE A 416 -2.27 18.22 10.72
CA PHE A 416 -1.08 18.97 11.09
C PHE A 416 0.06 18.06 11.53
N PHE A 417 -0.16 17.11 12.44
CA PHE A 417 0.90 16.19 12.86
C PHE A 417 1.43 15.38 11.68
N TYR A 418 0.57 14.86 10.81
CA TYR A 418 0.96 14.13 9.61
C TYR A 418 1.65 15.02 8.57
N SER A 419 1.08 16.18 8.23
CA SER A 419 1.71 17.11 7.28
C SER A 419 3.01 17.72 7.81
N SER A 420 3.16 17.83 9.14
CA SER A 420 4.39 18.32 9.78
C SER A 420 5.57 17.39 9.54
N VAL A 421 5.34 16.10 9.28
CA VAL A 421 6.39 15.17 8.84
C VAL A 421 7.07 15.73 7.60
N ARG A 422 6.28 16.06 6.56
CA ARG A 422 6.78 16.61 5.30
C ARG A 422 7.49 17.95 5.47
N GLU A 423 7.04 18.78 6.40
CA GLU A 423 7.70 20.06 6.68
C GLU A 423 9.01 19.87 7.45
N SER A 424 9.06 18.91 8.36
CA SER A 424 10.25 18.60 9.16
C SER A 424 11.35 17.88 8.37
N GLU A 425 10.99 17.19 7.29
CA GLU A 425 11.94 16.55 6.37
C GLU A 425 12.66 17.54 5.44
N LYS A 426 12.27 18.83 5.43
CA LYS A 426 12.96 19.88 4.66
C LYS A 426 14.20 20.37 5.40
N GLU A 427 15.27 20.68 4.67
CA GLU A 427 16.46 21.35 5.20
C GLU A 427 16.03 22.69 5.86
N ASP A 428 16.32 22.86 7.16
CA ASP A 428 15.86 23.97 8.04
C ASP A 428 14.35 24.04 8.36
N GLY A 429 13.58 22.96 8.17
CA GLY A 429 12.15 22.89 8.44
C GLY A 429 11.76 23.23 9.88
N LYS A 430 11.14 24.40 10.10
CA LYS A 430 10.50 24.75 11.38
C LYS A 430 9.00 24.52 11.29
N VAL A 431 8.49 23.62 12.13
CA VAL A 431 7.05 23.36 12.26
C VAL A 431 6.44 24.37 13.23
N SER A 432 5.51 25.20 12.76
CA SER A 432 4.75 26.14 13.60
C SER A 432 3.25 25.89 13.49
N ALA A 433 2.61 25.52 14.60
CA ALA A 433 1.16 25.34 14.69
C ALA A 433 0.45 26.66 15.02
N LYS A 434 -0.75 26.88 14.47
CA LYS A 434 -1.67 27.88 15.06
C LYS A 434 -2.20 27.35 16.38
N SER A 435 -2.37 28.20 17.40
CA SER A 435 -2.76 27.80 18.77
C SER A 435 -4.12 27.10 18.88
N ASN A 436 -5.00 27.26 17.89
CA ASN A 436 -6.27 26.57 17.81
C ASN A 436 -6.16 25.13 17.26
N LEU A 437 -5.10 24.80 16.51
CA LEU A 437 -4.86 23.43 16.01
C LEU A 437 -4.58 22.48 17.19
N LEU A 438 -3.80 22.96 18.16
CA LEU A 438 -3.40 22.21 19.37
C LEU A 438 -4.55 22.03 20.38
N LYS A 439 -5.79 22.39 19.99
CA LYS A 439 -7.02 22.28 20.79
C LYS A 439 -8.08 21.37 20.13
N ASP A 440 -7.76 20.78 18.98
CA ASP A 440 -8.67 19.94 18.19
C ASP A 440 -8.55 18.45 18.54
N ILE A 441 -9.63 17.68 18.34
CA ILE A 441 -9.73 16.26 18.72
C ILE A 441 -9.27 15.38 17.55
N ALA A 442 -8.29 14.52 17.80
CA ALA A 442 -7.77 13.58 16.80
C ALA A 442 -8.81 12.51 16.41
N HIS A 443 -8.66 11.95 15.21
CA HIS A 443 -9.63 11.02 14.62
C HIS A 443 -8.99 9.94 13.75
N GLY A 444 -7.73 9.60 14.03
CA GLY A 444 -6.96 8.63 13.25
C GLY A 444 -6.72 9.09 11.80
N PHE A 445 -6.62 8.15 10.86
CA PHE A 445 -6.40 8.45 9.43
C PHE A 445 -7.70 8.66 8.63
N TYR A 446 -8.86 8.66 9.28
CA TYR A 446 -10.09 8.96 8.57
C TYR A 446 -10.00 10.37 7.98
N GLY A 447 -10.41 10.57 6.73
CA GLY A 447 -10.59 11.88 6.13
C GLY A 447 -12.03 12.37 6.29
N ASP A 448 -12.31 13.57 5.78
CA ASP A 448 -13.67 14.14 5.68
C ASP A 448 -14.44 14.33 7.02
N GLU A 449 -13.74 14.38 8.16
CA GLU A 449 -14.30 14.59 9.50
C GLU A 449 -15.39 13.58 9.91
N PRO A 450 -15.08 12.27 9.98
CA PRO A 450 -16.07 11.22 10.21
C PRO A 450 -16.96 11.55 11.42
N ALA A 451 -18.27 11.52 11.25
CA ALA A 451 -19.21 11.87 12.32
C ALA A 451 -20.44 10.97 12.31
N GLY A 452 -20.90 10.57 13.50
CA GLY A 452 -21.96 9.57 13.66
C GLY A 452 -21.82 8.72 14.91
N ILE A 453 -22.88 7.99 15.22
CA ILE A 453 -22.83 6.88 16.17
C ILE A 453 -22.23 5.70 15.39
N TRP A 454 -20.91 5.50 15.49
CA TRP A 454 -20.15 4.68 14.54
C TRP A 454 -19.70 3.33 15.10
N GLN A 455 -19.91 3.08 16.39
CA GLN A 455 -19.86 1.74 16.99
C GLN A 455 -21.15 1.44 17.76
N SER A 456 -21.34 0.18 18.13
CA SER A 456 -22.59 -0.37 18.63
C SER A 456 -23.17 0.36 19.86
N VAL A 457 -24.49 0.30 19.98
CA VAL A 457 -25.26 0.81 21.12
C VAL A 457 -25.99 -0.35 21.79
N LYS A 458 -25.97 -0.40 23.12
CA LYS A 458 -26.73 -1.39 23.90
C LYS A 458 -27.42 -0.79 25.12
N LEU A 459 -28.50 -1.45 25.54
CA LEU A 459 -29.16 -1.25 26.83
C LEU A 459 -28.94 -2.51 27.68
N THR A 460 -28.28 -2.36 28.83
CA THR A 460 -28.10 -3.42 29.83
C THR A 460 -29.06 -3.22 30.99
N ILE A 461 -29.86 -4.23 31.31
CA ILE A 461 -30.84 -4.24 32.40
C ILE A 461 -30.45 -5.31 33.42
N THR A 462 -30.24 -4.94 34.68
CA THR A 462 -29.81 -5.86 35.76
C THR A 462 -30.57 -5.63 37.06
N SER A 463 -30.38 -6.53 38.03
CA SER A 463 -30.68 -6.19 39.43
C SER A 463 -29.74 -5.07 39.94
N PRO A 464 -30.07 -4.36 41.05
CA PRO A 464 -29.24 -3.26 41.56
C PRO A 464 -27.84 -3.68 42.02
N LEU A 465 -27.68 -4.91 42.52
CA LEU A 465 -26.36 -5.50 42.79
C LEU A 465 -25.85 -6.17 41.52
N LYS A 466 -24.79 -5.63 40.92
CA LYS A 466 -24.23 -6.14 39.66
C LYS A 466 -22.70 -6.14 39.65
N VAL A 467 -22.14 -6.96 38.78
CA VAL A 467 -20.75 -6.90 38.36
C VAL A 467 -20.58 -5.73 37.40
N GLU A 468 -19.69 -4.81 37.74
CA GLU A 468 -19.33 -3.66 36.89
C GLU A 468 -18.25 -4.02 35.88
N ASN A 469 -17.25 -4.77 36.33
CA ASN A 469 -16.05 -5.04 35.55
C ASN A 469 -15.34 -6.29 36.06
N VAL A 470 -14.68 -7.01 35.15
CA VAL A 470 -13.83 -8.15 35.49
C VAL A 470 -12.52 -8.09 34.73
N PHE A 471 -11.42 -8.42 35.41
CA PHE A 471 -10.14 -8.71 34.77
C PHE A 471 -9.74 -10.16 35.01
N ILE A 472 -9.61 -10.91 33.92
CA ILE A 472 -9.13 -12.29 33.93
C ILE A 472 -7.63 -12.24 33.64
N LYS A 473 -6.82 -12.67 34.62
CA LYS A 473 -5.36 -12.80 34.50
C LYS A 473 -5.05 -14.30 34.33
N PRO A 474 -5.03 -14.82 33.08
CA PRO A 474 -4.80 -16.24 32.84
C PRO A 474 -3.38 -16.66 33.20
N SER A 475 -3.25 -17.94 33.56
CA SER A 475 -2.00 -18.66 33.74
C SER A 475 -2.12 -20.01 33.02
N LEU A 476 -1.08 -20.85 33.06
CA LEU A 476 -1.08 -22.12 32.34
C LEU A 476 -2.00 -23.18 32.96
N ASP A 477 -2.34 -23.06 34.24
CA ASP A 477 -3.14 -24.03 35.00
C ASP A 477 -4.32 -23.39 35.76
N GLY A 478 -4.72 -22.17 35.37
CA GLY A 478 -5.68 -21.41 36.15
C GLY A 478 -5.81 -19.96 35.74
N ALA A 479 -6.47 -19.16 36.59
CA ALA A 479 -6.55 -17.71 36.43
C ALA A 479 -6.75 -17.01 37.76
N THR A 480 -6.27 -15.77 37.86
CA THR A 480 -6.65 -14.82 38.92
C THR A 480 -7.71 -13.88 38.37
N PHE A 481 -8.72 -13.59 39.18
CA PHE A 481 -9.84 -12.72 38.82
C PHE A 481 -9.86 -11.50 39.72
N ASP A 482 -9.89 -10.30 39.13
CA ASP A 482 -10.25 -9.08 39.84
C ASP A 482 -11.67 -8.68 39.41
N LEU A 483 -12.64 -8.87 40.30
CA LEU A 483 -14.06 -8.64 40.03
C LEU A 483 -14.56 -7.42 40.79
N THR A 484 -14.94 -6.35 40.09
CA THR A 484 -15.57 -5.17 40.68
C THR A 484 -17.09 -5.37 40.74
N VAL A 485 -17.67 -5.29 41.93
CA VAL A 485 -19.11 -5.41 42.17
C VAL A 485 -19.61 -4.14 42.84
N LYS A 486 -20.72 -3.60 42.35
CA LYS A 486 -21.37 -2.42 42.92
C LYS A 486 -22.82 -2.72 43.29
N ASN A 487 -23.25 -2.19 44.44
CA ASN A 487 -24.64 -2.22 44.89
C ASN A 487 -25.31 -0.87 44.64
N HIS A 488 -25.99 -0.71 43.51
CA HIS A 488 -26.77 0.50 43.20
C HIS A 488 -28.09 0.60 43.97
N GLY A 489 -28.38 -0.36 44.85
CA GLY A 489 -29.57 -0.38 45.68
C GLY A 489 -29.45 0.52 46.91
N THR A 490 -30.60 0.79 47.53
CA THR A 490 -30.70 1.61 48.76
C THR A 490 -30.53 0.82 50.06
N LYS A 491 -30.31 -0.49 49.96
CA LYS A 491 -30.17 -1.39 51.11
C LYS A 491 -28.91 -2.24 50.98
N LYS A 492 -28.41 -2.69 52.13
CA LYS A 492 -27.34 -3.68 52.23
C LYS A 492 -27.75 -4.99 51.55
N ASN A 493 -26.87 -5.56 50.73
CA ASN A 493 -27.05 -6.86 50.09
C ASN A 493 -26.03 -7.87 50.61
N GLN A 494 -26.48 -9.12 50.79
CA GLN A 494 -25.62 -10.26 51.11
C GLN A 494 -25.76 -11.32 50.02
N PHE A 495 -24.61 -11.81 49.51
CA PHE A 495 -24.56 -12.68 48.34
C PHE A 495 -23.34 -13.61 48.38
N ASN A 496 -23.36 -14.59 47.49
CA ASN A 496 -22.26 -15.50 47.18
C ASN A 496 -21.83 -15.26 45.73
N LEU A 497 -20.54 -15.46 45.44
CA LEU A 497 -19.99 -15.39 44.09
C LEU A 497 -19.65 -16.80 43.61
N TYR A 498 -20.21 -17.21 42.48
CA TYR A 498 -19.85 -18.43 41.77
C TYR A 498 -19.12 -18.08 40.47
N THR A 499 -18.18 -18.93 40.09
CA THR A 499 -17.50 -18.86 38.79
C THR A 499 -17.72 -20.17 38.05
N ASP A 500 -18.28 -20.06 36.85
CA ASP A 500 -18.32 -21.17 35.90
C ASP A 500 -17.43 -20.86 34.72
N ILE A 501 -16.72 -21.87 34.23
CA ILE A 501 -15.89 -21.79 33.03
C ILE A 501 -16.46 -22.83 32.08
N VAL A 502 -16.94 -22.38 30.93
CA VAL A 502 -17.57 -23.23 29.91
C VAL A 502 -16.68 -23.20 28.67
N ASP A 503 -16.31 -24.37 28.16
CA ASP A 503 -15.58 -24.47 26.91
C ASP A 503 -16.48 -23.98 25.76
N LYS A 504 -16.03 -22.96 25.02
CA LYS A 504 -16.89 -22.24 24.06
C LYS A 504 -17.18 -23.06 22.80
N GLU A 505 -16.29 -23.98 22.45
CA GLU A 505 -16.43 -24.84 21.29
C GLU A 505 -17.42 -25.97 21.56
N THR A 506 -17.29 -26.62 22.73
CA THR A 506 -18.08 -27.81 23.08
C THR A 506 -19.34 -27.51 23.88
N GLY A 507 -19.44 -26.33 24.51
CA GLY A 507 -20.49 -25.97 25.46
C GLY A 507 -20.41 -26.71 26.80
N SER A 508 -19.35 -27.50 27.02
CA SER A 508 -19.19 -28.29 28.24
C SER A 508 -18.72 -27.45 29.42
N VAL A 509 -19.24 -27.74 30.62
CA VAL A 509 -18.80 -27.07 31.86
C VAL A 509 -17.42 -27.61 32.23
N PHE A 510 -16.40 -26.78 32.04
CA PHE A 510 -15.01 -27.09 32.38
C PHE A 510 -14.75 -26.92 33.89
N TYR A 511 -15.38 -25.92 34.51
CA TYR A 511 -15.31 -25.66 35.95
C TYR A 511 -16.63 -25.02 36.42
N SER A 512 -17.12 -25.38 37.60
CA SER A 512 -18.26 -24.69 38.24
C SER A 512 -18.21 -24.90 39.76
N LYS A 513 -17.88 -23.84 40.51
CA LYS A 513 -17.82 -23.88 41.98
C LYS A 513 -18.15 -22.52 42.60
N LEU A 514 -18.45 -22.56 43.90
CA LEU A 514 -18.49 -21.37 44.76
C LEU A 514 -17.09 -20.79 44.91
N SER A 515 -16.91 -19.52 44.56
CA SER A 515 -15.63 -18.82 44.58
C SER A 515 -15.44 -18.03 45.88
N LEU A 516 -16.45 -17.25 46.27
CA LEU A 516 -16.47 -16.50 47.53
C LEU A 516 -17.84 -16.57 48.20
N GLN A 517 -17.86 -16.70 49.53
CA GLN A 517 -19.08 -16.90 50.32
C GLN A 517 -19.38 -15.71 51.23
N LYS A 518 -20.66 -15.45 51.50
CA LYS A 518 -21.15 -14.47 52.49
C LYS A 518 -20.58 -13.06 52.30
N LEU A 519 -20.45 -12.64 51.04
CA LEU A 519 -20.06 -11.28 50.69
C LEU A 519 -21.17 -10.30 51.08
N VAL A 520 -20.78 -9.10 51.48
CA VAL A 520 -21.69 -8.03 51.90
C VAL A 520 -21.25 -6.72 51.26
N LEU A 521 -22.19 -6.00 50.68
CA LEU A 521 -22.02 -4.61 50.23
C LEU A 521 -23.16 -3.76 50.78
N ASN A 522 -22.82 -2.60 51.34
CA ASN A 522 -23.75 -1.58 51.76
C ASN A 522 -24.42 -0.91 50.56
N ALA A 523 -25.41 -0.06 50.80
CA ALA A 523 -26.02 0.74 49.75
C ALA A 523 -24.96 1.64 49.09
N ASP A 524 -24.96 1.70 47.75
CA ASP A 524 -24.00 2.45 46.91
C ASP A 524 -22.52 2.07 47.08
N GLU A 525 -22.22 0.99 47.81
CA GLU A 525 -20.85 0.52 47.96
C GLU A 525 -20.38 -0.22 46.70
N GLU A 526 -19.17 0.13 46.24
CA GLU A 526 -18.42 -0.58 45.22
C GLU A 526 -17.18 -1.22 45.84
N LYS A 527 -16.89 -2.47 45.48
CA LYS A 527 -15.72 -3.18 45.96
C LYS A 527 -15.15 -4.12 44.91
N MET A 528 -13.82 -4.20 44.87
CA MET A 528 -13.10 -5.20 44.09
C MET A 528 -12.83 -6.44 44.96
N PHE A 529 -13.14 -7.61 44.42
CA PHE A 529 -12.81 -8.91 44.99
C PHE A 529 -11.77 -9.61 44.13
N THR A 530 -10.61 -9.92 44.71
CA THR A 530 -9.55 -10.68 44.06
C THR A 530 -9.50 -12.11 44.61
N TYR A 531 -9.53 -13.10 43.71
CA TYR A 531 -9.42 -14.52 44.05
C TYR A 531 -8.83 -15.31 42.86
N ASN A 532 -8.37 -16.52 43.12
CA ASN A 532 -7.72 -17.37 42.12
C ASN A 532 -8.35 -18.76 42.02
N ILE A 533 -8.29 -19.33 40.82
CA ILE A 533 -8.61 -20.74 40.55
C ILE A 533 -7.36 -21.35 39.92
N ASN A 534 -6.78 -22.38 40.56
CA ASN A 534 -5.54 -23.05 40.13
C ASN A 534 -5.76 -24.56 39.96
N GLY A 535 -4.76 -25.28 39.43
CA GLY A 535 -4.78 -26.74 39.29
C GLY A 535 -5.72 -27.24 38.20
N LEU A 536 -6.14 -26.37 37.29
CA LEU A 536 -6.86 -26.71 36.07
C LEU A 536 -5.87 -27.28 35.03
N LYS A 537 -6.42 -27.96 34.01
CA LYS A 537 -5.66 -28.43 32.85
C LYS A 537 -6.33 -27.94 31.56
N PRO A 538 -6.34 -26.63 31.30
CA PRO A 538 -7.03 -26.07 30.14
C PRO A 538 -6.30 -26.42 28.84
N ARG A 539 -7.04 -26.48 27.73
CA ARG A 539 -6.44 -26.27 26.41
C ARG A 539 -6.02 -24.80 26.31
N LEU A 540 -4.74 -24.55 26.08
CA LEU A 540 -4.18 -23.20 26.03
C LEU A 540 -4.56 -22.50 24.72
N TRP A 541 -4.75 -21.18 24.77
CA TRP A 541 -4.93 -20.37 23.57
C TRP A 541 -3.56 -20.11 22.94
N THR A 542 -3.47 -20.33 21.63
CA THR A 542 -2.39 -19.88 20.77
C THR A 542 -2.95 -19.51 19.40
N PRO A 543 -2.18 -18.80 18.54
CA PRO A 543 -2.58 -18.61 17.15
C PRO A 543 -2.90 -19.91 16.40
N GLN A 544 -2.20 -21.02 16.64
CA GLN A 544 -2.54 -22.31 16.00
C GLN A 544 -3.74 -23.02 16.65
N HIS A 545 -3.94 -22.82 17.96
CA HIS A 545 -4.99 -23.47 18.73
C HIS A 545 -5.77 -22.42 19.54
N PRO A 546 -6.72 -21.69 18.91
CA PRO A 546 -7.45 -20.59 19.54
C PRO A 546 -8.56 -21.09 20.50
N ASN A 547 -8.17 -21.82 21.54
CA ASN A 547 -9.10 -22.39 22.51
C ASN A 547 -9.71 -21.27 23.38
N LEU A 548 -11.04 -21.14 23.36
CA LEU A 548 -11.80 -20.10 24.07
C LEU A 548 -12.75 -20.69 25.10
N TYR A 549 -12.99 -19.93 26.17
CA TYR A 549 -13.88 -20.27 27.26
C TYR A 549 -14.76 -19.07 27.62
N ASP A 550 -16.02 -19.35 27.96
CA ASP A 550 -16.92 -18.38 28.57
C ASP A 550 -16.80 -18.46 30.09
N PHE A 551 -16.31 -17.39 30.70
CA PHE A 551 -16.19 -17.21 32.14
C PHE A 551 -17.45 -16.51 32.66
N ARG A 552 -18.27 -17.23 33.43
CA ARG A 552 -19.54 -16.74 33.99
C ARG A 552 -19.36 -16.42 35.46
N PHE A 553 -19.63 -15.16 35.84
CA PHE A 553 -19.56 -14.67 37.21
C PHE A 553 -20.97 -14.44 37.73
N ARG A 554 -21.45 -15.35 38.59
CA ARG A 554 -22.83 -15.32 39.10
C ARG A 554 -22.86 -14.78 40.52
N LEU A 555 -23.62 -13.71 40.73
CA LEU A 555 -23.94 -13.19 42.05
C LEU A 555 -25.24 -13.85 42.51
N VAL A 556 -25.19 -14.64 43.58
CA VAL A 556 -26.35 -15.39 44.08
C VAL A 556 -26.73 -14.90 45.47
N ALA A 557 -27.97 -14.47 45.65
CA ALA A 557 -28.49 -14.02 46.93
C ALA A 557 -28.41 -15.12 48.00
N ALA A 558 -28.44 -14.74 49.28
CA ALA A 558 -28.48 -15.71 50.39
C ALA A 558 -29.67 -16.71 50.31
N LYS A 559 -30.76 -16.34 49.64
CA LYS A 559 -31.95 -17.18 49.40
C LYS A 559 -31.87 -18.06 48.14
N GLY A 560 -30.74 -18.08 47.43
CA GLY A 560 -30.49 -18.93 46.26
C GLY A 560 -30.88 -18.33 44.91
N HIS A 561 -31.49 -17.14 44.86
CA HIS A 561 -31.84 -16.44 43.62
C HIS A 561 -30.62 -15.77 42.97
N GLU A 562 -30.43 -15.91 41.66
CA GLU A 562 -29.35 -15.25 40.91
C GLU A 562 -29.67 -13.77 40.69
N LEU A 563 -28.81 -12.88 41.17
CA LEU A 563 -28.98 -11.42 41.09
C LEU A 563 -28.39 -10.85 39.80
N ASP A 564 -27.26 -11.38 39.36
CA ASP A 564 -26.54 -10.96 38.16
C ASP A 564 -25.66 -12.10 37.64
N CYS A 565 -25.46 -12.16 36.32
CA CYS A 565 -24.52 -13.05 35.66
C CYS A 565 -23.80 -12.29 34.54
N LEU A 566 -22.53 -11.92 34.77
CA LEU A 566 -21.66 -11.41 33.72
C LEU A 566 -20.92 -12.57 33.05
N THR A 567 -20.94 -12.61 31.71
CA THR A 567 -20.15 -13.56 30.94
C THR A 567 -19.09 -12.82 30.15
N GLU A 568 -17.83 -13.21 30.32
CA GLU A 568 -16.71 -12.75 29.48
C GLU A 568 -16.05 -13.93 28.79
N THR A 569 -15.82 -13.82 27.47
CA THR A 569 -15.05 -14.83 26.72
C THR A 569 -13.56 -14.50 26.82
N SER A 570 -12.74 -15.50 27.16
CA SER A 570 -11.28 -15.37 27.14
C SER A 570 -10.60 -16.72 26.86
N GLY A 571 -9.26 -16.78 26.95
CA GLY A 571 -8.46 -17.98 26.75
C GLY A 571 -7.30 -18.07 27.73
N PHE A 572 -6.87 -19.29 28.05
CA PHE A 572 -5.73 -19.52 28.95
C PHE A 572 -4.42 -19.42 28.18
N ARG A 573 -3.61 -18.40 28.44
CA ARG A 573 -2.27 -18.24 27.85
C ARG A 573 -1.40 -17.27 28.65
N THR A 574 -0.08 -17.37 28.50
CA THR A 574 0.88 -16.35 28.96
C THR A 574 1.64 -15.77 27.77
N PHE A 575 1.96 -14.48 27.81
CA PHE A 575 2.82 -13.82 26.81
C PHE A 575 3.75 -12.83 27.52
N GLU A 576 5.05 -13.04 27.41
CA GLU A 576 6.03 -12.38 28.29
C GLU A 576 7.34 -12.08 27.57
N VAL A 577 8.12 -11.14 28.13
CA VAL A 577 9.49 -10.86 27.71
C VAL A 577 10.46 -11.52 28.70
N LYS A 578 11.35 -12.36 28.18
CA LYS A 578 12.45 -12.98 28.95
C LYS A 578 13.71 -12.98 28.09
N GLU A 579 14.86 -12.66 28.68
CA GLU A 579 16.16 -12.69 27.99
C GLU A 579 16.16 -11.88 26.67
N GLY A 580 15.43 -10.76 26.64
CA GLY A 580 15.27 -9.92 25.46
C GLY A 580 14.53 -10.57 24.28
N LEU A 581 13.70 -11.58 24.51
CA LEU A 581 12.87 -12.24 23.49
C LEU A 581 11.42 -12.42 24.00
N PHE A 582 10.49 -12.66 23.08
CA PHE A 582 9.11 -13.02 23.43
C PHE A 582 8.96 -14.51 23.74
N PHE A 583 8.08 -14.80 24.69
CA PHE A 583 7.66 -16.15 25.04
C PHE A 583 6.14 -16.24 25.06
N LEU A 584 5.59 -17.27 24.39
CA LEU A 584 4.18 -17.66 24.42
C LEU A 584 4.08 -19.00 25.13
N ASN A 585 3.30 -19.07 26.23
CA ASN A 585 3.09 -20.28 27.01
C ASN A 585 4.39 -20.99 27.47
N GLY A 586 5.45 -20.22 27.73
CA GLY A 586 6.76 -20.71 28.16
C GLY A 586 7.74 -21.06 27.03
N ASN A 587 7.34 -20.94 25.77
CA ASN A 587 8.20 -21.19 24.59
C ASN A 587 8.59 -19.88 23.91
N ARG A 588 9.83 -19.76 23.41
CA ARG A 588 10.25 -18.63 22.57
C ARG A 588 9.32 -18.49 21.35
N TYR A 589 8.91 -17.27 21.04
CA TYR A 589 7.91 -16.99 20.01
C TYR A 589 8.37 -15.93 19.02
N TRP A 590 8.29 -16.25 17.73
CA TRP A 590 8.60 -15.33 16.64
C TRP A 590 7.31 -14.78 16.02
N LEU A 591 7.15 -13.45 16.00
CA LEU A 591 6.01 -12.77 15.40
C LEU A 591 6.05 -12.89 13.87
N ARG A 592 5.26 -13.83 13.34
CA ARG A 592 5.02 -13.98 11.89
C ARG A 592 3.83 -13.12 11.50
N GLY A 593 4.07 -11.87 11.12
CA GLY A 593 3.01 -10.88 11.04
C GLY A 593 2.88 -10.10 9.73
N GLY A 594 1.74 -9.42 9.63
CA GLY A 594 1.39 -8.48 8.57
C GLY A 594 0.38 -7.44 9.05
N ASN A 595 0.57 -6.20 8.63
CA ASN A 595 -0.20 -4.98 8.95
C ASN A 595 -0.24 -4.14 7.67
N HIS A 596 -1.12 -3.21 7.34
CA HIS A 596 -2.41 -2.85 7.89
C HIS A 596 -3.49 -3.74 7.24
N ILE A 597 -4.56 -4.04 7.98
CA ILE A 597 -5.72 -4.83 7.55
C ILE A 597 -6.94 -3.94 7.26
N PRO A 598 -8.08 -4.43 6.72
CA PRO A 598 -9.17 -3.57 6.25
C PRO A 598 -10.14 -3.05 7.33
N PHE A 599 -9.78 -3.11 8.62
CA PHE A 599 -10.66 -2.69 9.73
C PHE A 599 -11.36 -1.36 9.45
N ALA A 600 -10.57 -0.34 9.14
CA ALA A 600 -11.09 1.01 9.03
C ALA A 600 -11.89 1.27 7.73
N LEU A 601 -11.87 0.36 6.75
CA LEU A 601 -12.74 0.45 5.57
C LEU A 601 -14.17 0.00 5.90
N ALA A 602 -14.31 -0.98 6.80
CA ALA A 602 -15.60 -1.52 7.22
C ALA A 602 -15.56 -1.96 8.70
N PRO A 603 -15.53 -1.00 9.66
CA PRO A 603 -15.27 -1.30 11.07
C PRO A 603 -16.36 -2.19 11.70
N ASN A 604 -17.57 -2.17 11.15
CA ASN A 604 -18.72 -2.90 11.68
C ASN A 604 -19.08 -4.18 10.87
N ASP A 605 -18.21 -4.65 9.96
CA ASP A 605 -18.45 -5.88 9.18
C ASP A 605 -17.74 -7.10 9.79
N LEU A 606 -18.53 -7.97 10.46
CA LEU A 606 -18.04 -9.22 11.05
C LEU A 606 -17.64 -10.27 10.00
N ASN A 607 -18.26 -10.27 8.84
CA ASN A 607 -17.93 -11.23 7.79
C ASN A 607 -16.58 -10.87 7.17
N LEU A 608 -16.34 -9.59 6.92
CA LEU A 608 -15.02 -9.12 6.47
C LEU A 608 -13.94 -9.40 7.53
N ALA A 609 -14.22 -9.09 8.80
CA ALA A 609 -13.28 -9.38 9.89
C ALA A 609 -12.88 -10.87 9.92
N ASN A 610 -13.85 -11.78 9.92
CA ASN A 610 -13.55 -13.22 9.93
C ASN A 610 -12.83 -13.68 8.65
N THR A 611 -13.31 -13.25 7.48
CA THR A 611 -12.74 -13.67 6.19
C THR A 611 -11.28 -13.22 6.09
N PHE A 612 -10.98 -11.98 6.46
CA PHE A 612 -9.61 -11.48 6.42
C PHE A 612 -8.69 -12.22 7.40
N MET A 613 -9.14 -12.48 8.64
CA MET A 613 -8.35 -13.26 9.61
C MET A 613 -8.10 -14.69 9.12
N GLN A 614 -9.07 -15.30 8.43
CA GLN A 614 -8.90 -16.63 7.82
C GLN A 614 -7.90 -16.61 6.66
N LEU A 615 -7.92 -15.56 5.83
CA LEU A 615 -6.92 -15.37 4.78
C LEU A 615 -5.53 -15.18 5.37
N MET A 616 -5.38 -14.41 6.44
CA MET A 616 -4.13 -14.27 7.18
C MET A 616 -3.63 -15.62 7.67
N LYS A 617 -4.50 -16.39 8.35
CA LYS A 617 -4.17 -17.72 8.85
C LYS A 617 -3.73 -18.68 7.74
N ALA A 618 -4.47 -18.71 6.63
CA ALA A 618 -4.14 -19.52 5.46
C ALA A 618 -2.84 -19.08 4.76
N GLY A 619 -2.39 -17.85 5.03
CA GLY A 619 -1.15 -17.25 4.55
C GLY A 619 0.01 -17.38 5.54
N ASN A 620 -0.13 -18.17 6.62
CA ASN A 620 0.85 -18.26 7.71
C ASN A 620 1.16 -16.91 8.40
N ILE A 621 0.23 -15.96 8.32
CA ILE A 621 0.31 -14.67 9.02
C ILE A 621 -0.52 -14.81 10.29
N ASP A 622 0.15 -14.84 11.43
CA ASP A 622 -0.45 -15.16 12.73
C ASP A 622 -0.54 -13.94 13.67
N VAL A 623 0.01 -12.78 13.27
CA VAL A 623 0.05 -11.56 14.10
C VAL A 623 -0.21 -10.32 13.26
N THR A 624 -0.91 -9.35 13.82
CA THR A 624 -1.17 -8.04 13.21
C THR A 624 -1.22 -6.92 14.24
N ARG A 625 -1.48 -5.70 13.79
CA ARG A 625 -1.54 -4.48 14.59
C ARG A 625 -2.82 -3.71 14.29
N THR A 626 -3.39 -3.02 15.28
CA THR A 626 -4.58 -2.19 15.10
C THR A 626 -4.30 -0.81 14.50
N HIS A 627 -3.19 -0.68 13.78
CA HIS A 627 -2.88 0.54 13.04
C HIS A 627 -4.00 0.76 12.01
N THR A 628 -4.51 1.96 11.76
CA THR A 628 -4.17 3.26 12.38
C THR A 628 -5.23 3.74 13.38
N THR A 629 -6.20 2.88 13.69
CA THR A 629 -7.37 3.21 14.52
C THR A 629 -7.72 2.03 15.40
N PRO A 630 -8.01 2.25 16.70
CA PRO A 630 -8.28 1.19 17.65
C PRO A 630 -9.50 0.37 17.20
N TRP A 631 -9.37 -0.96 17.29
CA TRP A 631 -10.42 -1.87 16.88
C TRP A 631 -11.60 -1.87 17.87
N ASN A 632 -12.76 -2.29 17.37
CA ASN A 632 -13.92 -2.58 18.19
C ASN A 632 -13.92 -4.05 18.68
N LYS A 633 -14.87 -4.39 19.57
CA LYS A 633 -15.02 -5.75 20.12
C LYS A 633 -15.25 -6.81 19.04
N LEU A 634 -15.87 -6.46 17.92
CA LEU A 634 -16.16 -7.35 16.81
C LEU A 634 -14.87 -7.85 16.16
N TRP A 635 -13.92 -6.96 15.86
CA TRP A 635 -12.63 -7.34 15.28
C TRP A 635 -11.70 -8.03 16.27
N MET A 636 -11.68 -7.60 17.54
CA MET A 636 -10.94 -8.31 18.60
C MET A 636 -11.48 -9.73 18.82
N GLY A 637 -12.80 -9.92 18.79
CA GLY A 637 -13.43 -11.24 18.88
C GLY A 637 -13.16 -12.12 17.65
N ALA A 638 -13.08 -11.54 16.45
CA ALA A 638 -12.67 -12.26 15.25
C ALA A 638 -11.20 -12.72 15.35
N ALA A 639 -10.30 -11.90 15.90
CA ALA A 639 -8.91 -12.26 16.13
C ALA A 639 -8.77 -13.39 17.17
N ASP A 640 -9.50 -13.32 18.29
CA ASP A 640 -9.55 -14.38 19.30
C ASP A 640 -9.97 -15.73 18.70
N LYS A 641 -11.05 -15.72 17.91
CA LYS A 641 -11.66 -16.93 17.33
C LYS A 641 -10.78 -17.56 16.25
N ASN A 642 -10.19 -16.75 15.37
CA ASN A 642 -9.41 -17.24 14.24
C ASN A 642 -7.93 -17.46 14.58
N GLY A 643 -7.50 -17.11 15.81
CA GLY A 643 -6.13 -17.32 16.25
C GLY A 643 -5.15 -16.35 15.60
N ILE A 644 -5.44 -15.05 15.64
CA ILE A 644 -4.54 -13.99 15.17
C ILE A 644 -4.14 -13.14 16.37
N GLY A 645 -2.84 -13.06 16.64
CA GLY A 645 -2.28 -12.20 17.67
C GLY A 645 -2.38 -10.72 17.30
N VAL A 646 -2.60 -9.86 18.29
CA VAL A 646 -2.82 -8.42 18.08
C VAL A 646 -1.83 -7.60 18.91
N SER A 647 -1.12 -6.68 18.24
CA SER A 647 -0.56 -5.48 18.85
C SER A 647 -1.63 -4.39 18.84
N PHE A 648 -2.10 -3.96 20.01
CA PHE A 648 -3.15 -2.95 20.09
C PHE A 648 -2.54 -1.57 20.30
N GLU A 649 -2.68 -0.75 19.27
CA GLU A 649 -2.22 0.63 19.21
C GLU A 649 -3.21 1.60 19.87
N GLY A 650 -2.68 2.65 20.50
CA GLY A 650 -3.47 3.72 21.08
C GLY A 650 -4.27 4.55 20.07
N THR A 651 -5.03 5.51 20.61
CA THR A 651 -6.11 6.17 19.87
C THR A 651 -5.65 7.31 18.96
N TRP A 652 -4.52 7.95 19.27
CA TRP A 652 -4.04 9.17 18.61
C TRP A 652 -2.66 8.94 17.99
N PRO A 653 -2.57 8.32 16.80
CA PRO A 653 -1.28 8.09 16.13
C PRO A 653 -0.55 9.43 15.91
N TRP A 654 0.79 9.41 15.94
CA TRP A 654 1.66 10.60 15.78
C TRP A 654 1.44 11.75 16.76
N LEU A 655 0.81 11.49 17.90
CA LEU A 655 0.74 12.44 19.00
C LEU A 655 2.15 12.99 19.30
N MET A 656 2.38 14.28 19.09
CA MET A 656 3.67 14.93 19.38
C MET A 656 4.87 14.49 18.50
N ILE A 657 4.65 14.05 17.25
CA ILE A 657 5.72 13.67 16.30
C ILE A 657 6.78 14.79 16.06
N HIS A 658 8.05 14.41 15.87
CA HIS A 658 9.18 15.32 15.57
C HIS A 658 9.28 16.53 16.53
N SER A 659 9.50 17.74 15.98
CA SER A 659 9.61 19.01 16.72
C SER A 659 8.25 19.69 16.97
N THR A 660 7.13 18.97 16.84
CA THR A 660 5.80 19.57 17.06
C THR A 660 5.60 19.99 18.53
N PRO A 661 4.90 21.11 18.79
CA PRO A 661 4.55 21.52 20.15
C PRO A 661 3.67 20.48 20.87
N LEU A 662 3.69 20.47 22.21
CA LEU A 662 2.75 19.66 22.97
C LEU A 662 1.32 20.19 22.79
N PRO A 663 0.31 19.30 22.63
CA PRO A 663 -1.10 19.65 22.76
C PRO A 663 -1.44 20.26 24.12
N ASP A 664 -2.63 20.87 24.21
CA ASP A 664 -3.17 21.35 25.49
C ASP A 664 -3.25 20.22 26.54
N ALA A 665 -2.93 20.52 27.79
CA ALA A 665 -2.93 19.54 28.88
C ALA A 665 -4.28 18.81 29.03
N LYS A 666 -5.40 19.49 28.75
CA LYS A 666 -6.73 18.86 28.79
C LYS A 666 -6.91 17.82 27.69
N LEU A 667 -6.32 18.03 26.51
CA LEU A 667 -6.35 17.04 25.43
C LEU A 667 -5.46 15.84 25.75
N ILE A 668 -4.29 16.07 26.35
CA ILE A 668 -3.41 14.97 26.79
C ILE A 668 -4.13 14.09 27.83
N GLU A 669 -4.81 14.70 28.81
CA GLU A 669 -5.57 13.90 29.78
C GLU A 669 -6.75 13.18 29.12
N MET A 670 -7.47 13.83 28.19
CA MET A 670 -8.55 13.19 27.43
C MET A 670 -8.06 11.98 26.62
N TRP A 671 -6.96 12.14 25.88
CA TRP A 671 -6.33 11.05 25.13
C TRP A 671 -5.93 9.88 26.05
N LYS A 672 -5.26 10.20 27.17
CA LYS A 672 -4.85 9.22 28.17
C LYS A 672 -6.04 8.48 28.77
N GLU A 673 -7.09 9.20 29.19
CA GLU A 673 -8.31 8.59 29.74
C GLU A 673 -9.01 7.69 28.72
N GLU A 674 -9.14 8.14 27.47
CA GLU A 674 -9.72 7.37 26.36
C GLU A 674 -8.93 6.07 26.13
N PHE A 675 -7.60 6.16 25.98
CA PHE A 675 -6.76 4.99 25.75
C PHE A 675 -6.75 4.01 26.93
N LEU A 676 -6.60 4.50 28.16
CA LEU A 676 -6.63 3.65 29.36
C LEU A 676 -8.01 3.00 29.57
N SER A 677 -9.09 3.64 29.12
CA SER A 677 -10.44 3.06 29.11
C SER A 677 -10.54 1.88 28.12
N LEU A 678 -10.03 2.04 26.91
CA LEU A 678 -9.96 0.95 25.93
C LEU A 678 -9.09 -0.21 26.41
N LEU A 679 -7.98 0.10 27.10
CA LEU A 679 -7.14 -0.92 27.73
C LEU A 679 -7.93 -1.74 28.74
N LYS A 680 -8.73 -1.10 29.62
CA LYS A 680 -9.62 -1.81 30.55
C LYS A 680 -10.68 -2.65 29.84
N LYS A 681 -11.25 -2.14 28.75
CA LYS A 681 -12.28 -2.81 27.93
C LYS A 681 -11.75 -4.07 27.26
N TYR A 682 -10.54 -4.03 26.69
CA TYR A 682 -10.03 -5.09 25.83
C TYR A 682 -8.99 -6.05 26.46
N ARG A 683 -8.50 -5.78 27.67
CA ARG A 683 -7.47 -6.63 28.35
C ARG A 683 -7.86 -8.11 28.60
N ASN A 684 -9.13 -8.48 28.43
CA ASN A 684 -9.57 -9.88 28.54
C ASN A 684 -9.45 -10.67 27.22
N HIS A 685 -9.15 -10.03 26.09
CA HIS A 685 -8.94 -10.73 24.81
C HIS A 685 -7.62 -11.54 24.83
N PRO A 686 -7.65 -12.87 24.63
CA PRO A 686 -6.44 -13.69 24.60
C PRO A 686 -5.53 -13.36 23.39
N SER A 687 -6.12 -12.92 22.27
CA SER A 687 -5.40 -12.51 21.05
C SER A 687 -4.48 -11.31 21.23
N LEU A 688 -4.85 -10.38 22.10
CA LEU A 688 -4.03 -9.22 22.41
C LEU A 688 -2.71 -9.67 23.02
N LEU A 689 -1.59 -9.57 22.31
CA LEU A 689 -0.28 -10.04 22.77
C LEU A 689 0.45 -8.97 23.58
N PHE A 690 0.48 -7.74 23.06
CA PHE A 690 1.12 -6.59 23.69
C PHE A 690 0.41 -5.29 23.32
N TRP A 691 0.67 -4.24 24.10
CA TRP A 691 0.14 -2.90 23.88
C TRP A 691 1.18 -2.02 23.20
N THR A 692 0.75 -1.17 22.26
CA THR A 692 1.59 -0.13 21.65
C THR A 692 0.97 1.22 21.93
N VAL A 693 1.71 2.14 22.56
CA VAL A 693 1.10 3.39 23.06
C VAL A 693 0.66 4.29 21.91
N ASN A 694 1.52 4.53 20.92
CA ASN A 694 1.26 5.39 19.76
C ASN A 694 2.08 4.94 18.54
N ASN A 695 2.07 5.73 17.47
CA ASN A 695 2.86 5.53 16.26
C ASN A 695 3.83 6.68 16.01
N GLU A 696 5.10 6.36 15.80
CA GLU A 696 6.13 7.24 15.24
C GLU A 696 6.15 8.64 15.87
N MET A 697 6.21 8.74 17.19
CA MET A 697 6.53 10.02 17.85
C MET A 697 7.98 10.45 17.60
N LYS A 698 8.80 9.55 17.02
CA LYS A 698 10.17 9.79 16.53
C LYS A 698 11.13 10.25 17.63
N PHE A 699 11.07 9.61 18.80
CA PHE A 699 11.96 9.87 19.93
C PHE A 699 13.47 9.69 19.65
N TYR A 700 13.83 9.10 18.51
CA TYR A 700 15.21 8.95 18.06
C TYR A 700 15.68 10.14 17.19
N ASP A 701 14.77 10.86 16.53
CA ASP A 701 15.08 12.02 15.68
C ASP A 701 15.45 13.25 16.52
N ASN A 702 16.15 14.21 15.90
CA ASN A 702 16.54 15.45 16.57
C ASN A 702 15.36 16.42 16.66
N ASP A 703 14.61 16.34 17.76
CA ASP A 703 13.85 17.49 18.24
C ASP A 703 14.86 18.60 18.59
N ASN A 704 14.68 19.78 18.01
CA ASN A 704 15.55 20.94 18.20
C ASN A 704 15.47 21.53 19.62
N ASP A 705 14.50 21.09 20.43
CA ASP A 705 14.33 21.46 21.84
C ASP A 705 14.42 20.21 22.74
N LEU A 706 15.53 20.09 23.47
CA LEU A 706 15.81 18.96 24.33
C LEU A 706 14.83 18.83 25.51
N GLU A 707 14.38 19.94 26.09
CA GLU A 707 13.46 19.89 27.24
C GLU A 707 12.06 19.52 26.80
N ARG A 708 11.61 20.02 25.65
CA ARG A 708 10.37 19.54 25.02
C ARG A 708 10.44 18.03 24.75
N ALA A 709 11.54 17.54 24.19
CA ALA A 709 11.71 16.11 23.94
C ALA A 709 11.64 15.29 25.24
N LYS A 710 12.31 15.74 26.31
CA LYS A 710 12.21 15.10 27.63
C LYS A 710 10.79 15.13 28.19
N GLU A 711 10.04 16.20 27.96
CA GLU A 711 8.65 16.28 28.41
C GLU A 711 7.74 15.28 27.68
N LYS A 712 7.93 15.10 26.37
CA LYS A 712 7.24 14.03 25.62
C LYS A 712 7.51 12.65 26.22
N TYR A 713 8.74 12.36 26.64
CA TYR A 713 9.05 11.10 27.34
C TYR A 713 8.31 10.97 28.68
N ARG A 714 8.22 12.04 29.48
CA ARG A 714 7.51 12.00 30.78
C ARG A 714 6.04 11.68 30.58
N VAL A 715 5.37 12.37 29.65
CA VAL A 715 3.96 12.15 29.32
C VAL A 715 3.70 10.68 28.99
N ILE A 716 4.49 10.10 28.08
CA ILE A 716 4.29 8.71 27.66
C ILE A 716 4.70 7.73 28.77
N SER A 717 5.77 8.02 29.52
CA SER A 717 6.19 7.18 30.65
C SER A 717 5.11 7.08 31.72
N ASP A 718 4.41 8.18 32.01
CA ASP A 718 3.33 8.19 32.99
C ASP A 718 2.12 7.38 32.51
N VAL A 719 1.82 7.39 31.20
CA VAL A 719 0.83 6.48 30.62
C VAL A 719 1.28 5.02 30.74
N VAL A 720 2.53 4.69 30.42
CA VAL A 720 3.08 3.33 30.55
C VAL A 720 2.97 2.81 31.98
N LYS A 721 3.30 3.63 32.99
CA LYS A 721 3.14 3.26 34.40
C LYS A 721 1.69 2.92 34.76
N GLU A 722 0.73 3.72 34.29
CA GLU A 722 -0.70 3.43 34.50
C GLU A 722 -1.16 2.19 33.72
N MET A 723 -0.66 1.97 32.51
CA MET A 723 -0.93 0.76 31.74
C MET A 723 -0.49 -0.49 32.51
N ARG A 724 0.72 -0.51 33.08
CA ARG A 724 1.20 -1.65 33.89
C ARG A 724 0.33 -1.89 35.13
N ARG A 725 -0.25 -0.85 35.71
CA ARG A 725 -1.18 -0.98 36.84
C ARG A 725 -2.52 -1.60 36.43
N ILE A 726 -3.02 -1.25 35.25
CA ILE A 726 -4.32 -1.74 34.75
C ILE A 726 -4.18 -3.14 34.12
N ASP A 727 -3.10 -3.39 33.40
CA ASP A 727 -2.77 -4.68 32.78
C ASP A 727 -1.27 -5.01 32.99
N PRO A 728 -0.92 -5.74 34.06
CA PRO A 728 0.43 -6.21 34.31
C PRO A 728 0.79 -7.49 33.54
N THR A 729 -0.10 -8.01 32.68
CA THR A 729 0.03 -9.35 32.07
C THR A 729 0.63 -9.33 30.67
N ARG A 730 0.96 -8.15 30.15
CA ARG A 730 1.41 -7.97 28.77
C ARG A 730 2.60 -7.00 28.67
N PRO A 731 3.52 -7.24 27.72
CA PRO A 731 4.55 -6.27 27.37
C PRO A 731 3.96 -4.98 26.79
N ILE A 732 4.73 -3.90 26.87
CA ILE A 732 4.36 -2.58 26.34
C ILE A 732 5.43 -2.08 25.36
N CYS A 733 5.02 -1.77 24.13
CA CYS A 733 5.81 -1.02 23.17
C CYS A 733 5.56 0.47 23.38
N PHE A 734 6.60 1.21 23.78
CA PHE A 734 6.50 2.62 24.16
C PHE A 734 5.99 3.53 23.03
N ASP A 735 6.40 3.21 21.80
CA ASP A 735 6.00 3.89 20.57
C ASP A 735 6.23 2.91 19.42
N SER A 736 5.40 2.90 18.39
CA SER A 736 5.76 2.18 17.16
C SER A 736 6.95 2.90 16.53
N ASN A 737 7.94 2.15 16.05
CA ASN A 737 9.26 2.65 15.64
C ASN A 737 10.16 3.15 16.80
N TYR A 738 9.93 2.68 18.03
CA TYR A 738 10.78 3.02 19.19
C TYR A 738 12.15 2.33 19.15
N GLN A 739 13.22 3.10 19.39
CA GLN A 739 14.59 2.58 19.43
C GLN A 739 15.28 2.93 20.76
N ALA A 740 15.64 1.98 21.62
CA ALA A 740 16.35 2.31 22.87
C ALA A 740 17.83 2.74 22.67
N LYS A 741 18.46 2.28 21.59
CA LYS A 741 19.89 2.49 21.31
C LYS A 741 20.25 3.96 21.13
N GLY A 742 21.32 4.43 21.78
CA GLY A 742 21.83 5.81 21.63
C GLY A 742 21.15 6.87 22.52
N LYS A 743 20.13 6.49 23.30
CA LYS A 743 19.32 7.46 24.06
C LYS A 743 19.99 7.96 25.33
N LYS A 744 20.78 7.12 26.01
CA LYS A 744 21.53 7.56 27.21
C LYS A 744 22.55 8.62 26.85
N GLU A 745 23.17 8.48 25.67
CA GLU A 745 24.11 9.44 25.10
C GLU A 745 23.41 10.76 24.72
N LYS A 746 22.20 10.68 24.18
CA LYS A 746 21.44 11.86 23.73
C LYS A 746 20.76 12.64 24.87
N TYR A 747 20.10 11.95 25.81
CA TYR A 747 19.25 12.57 26.82
C TYR A 747 19.85 12.59 28.24
N GLY A 748 20.95 11.87 28.45
CA GLY A 748 21.58 11.67 29.75
C GLY A 748 21.04 10.44 30.49
N ALA A 749 21.95 9.68 31.10
CA ALA A 749 21.60 8.44 31.81
C ALA A 749 20.66 8.68 33.00
N ASP A 750 20.89 9.73 33.79
CA ASP A 750 20.06 10.04 34.96
C ASP A 750 18.60 10.32 34.57
N PHE A 751 18.39 11.06 33.48
CA PHE A 751 17.05 11.30 32.96
C PHE A 751 16.40 10.00 32.50
N MET A 752 17.07 9.23 31.64
CA MET A 752 16.51 7.98 31.11
C MET A 752 16.22 6.95 32.21
N ASN A 753 16.98 6.93 33.31
CA ASN A 753 16.69 6.06 34.45
C ASN A 753 15.38 6.41 35.19
N THR A 754 14.82 7.61 34.98
CA THR A 754 13.50 8.01 35.53
C THR A 754 12.34 7.68 34.60
N ILE A 755 12.63 7.26 33.37
CA ILE A 755 11.65 6.97 32.32
C ILE A 755 11.43 5.46 32.25
N ASP A 756 10.17 5.04 32.41
CA ASP A 756 9.72 3.72 31.96
C ASP A 756 9.42 3.81 30.46
N ASP A 757 10.34 3.27 29.64
CA ASP A 757 10.29 3.31 28.19
C ASP A 757 9.83 1.97 27.57
N GLY A 758 8.99 1.24 28.31
CA GLY A 758 8.39 -0.02 27.87
C GLY A 758 9.43 -1.15 27.75
N ASP A 759 9.08 -2.18 26.98
CA ASP A 759 9.79 -3.47 26.98
C ASP A 759 10.38 -3.84 25.60
N ILE A 760 9.96 -3.16 24.53
CA ILE A 760 10.17 -3.58 23.13
C ILE A 760 10.96 -2.52 22.34
N ASP A 761 11.86 -2.97 21.46
CA ASP A 761 12.42 -2.14 20.38
C ASP A 761 11.72 -2.50 19.06
N ASP A 762 11.27 -1.48 18.35
CA ASP A 762 10.49 -1.59 17.12
C ASP A 762 11.13 -0.71 16.03
N MET A 763 11.46 -1.31 14.88
CA MET A 763 12.18 -0.64 13.80
C MET A 763 11.35 -0.60 12.53
N HIS A 764 10.98 0.60 12.07
CA HIS A 764 10.32 0.74 10.77
C HIS A 764 11.36 0.97 9.67
N ALA A 765 11.15 0.35 8.52
CA ALA A 765 11.95 0.59 7.32
C ALA A 765 11.24 0.12 6.06
N TYR A 766 11.58 0.69 4.91
CA TYR A 766 10.87 0.48 3.67
C TYR A 766 11.84 0.17 2.53
N TYR A 767 12.44 -1.01 2.61
CA TYR A 767 13.53 -1.45 1.73
C TYR A 767 13.05 -1.65 0.29
N ASN A 768 13.90 -1.28 -0.67
CA ASN A 768 13.54 -1.21 -2.10
C ASN A 768 12.34 -0.29 -2.41
N TRP A 769 11.93 0.59 -1.48
CA TRP A 769 10.85 1.56 -1.69
C TRP A 769 11.21 2.99 -1.27
N TYR A 770 11.64 3.19 -0.02
CA TYR A 770 12.22 4.45 0.47
C TYR A 770 13.70 4.29 0.84
N ASP A 771 14.11 3.07 1.15
CA ASP A 771 15.45 2.70 1.55
C ASP A 771 16.15 1.84 0.50
N TYR A 772 17.36 1.43 0.85
CA TYR A 772 18.24 0.59 0.06
C TYR A 772 17.76 -0.83 -0.21
N SER A 773 18.50 -1.52 -1.07
CA SER A 773 18.20 -2.89 -1.49
C SER A 773 18.21 -3.92 -0.34
N LEU A 774 17.23 -4.83 -0.34
CA LEU A 774 17.06 -5.92 0.64
C LEU A 774 18.26 -6.87 0.72
N PHE A 775 19.09 -6.96 -0.33
CA PHE A 775 20.30 -7.79 -0.34
C PHE A 775 21.26 -7.42 0.80
N ARG A 776 21.14 -6.20 1.35
CA ARG A 776 21.89 -5.73 2.52
C ARG A 776 21.53 -6.46 3.81
N PHE A 777 20.52 -7.32 3.86
CA PHE A 777 20.18 -8.10 5.08
C PHE A 777 20.69 -9.53 5.06
N PHE A 778 21.30 -9.97 3.97
CA PHE A 778 21.69 -11.38 3.82
C PHE A 778 22.81 -11.79 4.78
N ASN A 779 23.52 -10.86 5.43
CA ASN A 779 24.52 -11.18 6.46
C ASN A 779 24.10 -10.72 7.87
N GLY A 780 22.81 -10.48 8.12
CA GLY A 780 22.29 -10.17 9.44
C GLY A 780 22.51 -8.72 9.89
N GLU A 781 22.59 -7.78 8.96
CA GLU A 781 22.85 -6.37 9.22
C GLU A 781 21.76 -5.72 10.06
N PHE A 782 20.51 -6.16 9.95
CA PHE A 782 19.37 -5.62 10.70
C PHE A 782 19.57 -5.76 12.21
N GLN A 783 19.76 -6.97 12.72
CA GLN A 783 19.97 -7.20 14.14
C GLN A 783 21.30 -6.64 14.65
N LYS A 784 22.38 -6.71 13.84
CA LYS A 784 23.67 -6.09 14.19
C LYS A 784 23.51 -4.59 14.47
N ARG A 785 22.64 -3.93 13.71
CA ARG A 785 22.38 -2.51 13.86
C ARG A 785 21.48 -2.19 15.05
N PHE A 786 20.42 -2.97 15.28
CA PHE A 786 19.32 -2.54 16.15
C PHE A 786 19.11 -3.36 17.43
N LYS A 787 19.65 -4.59 17.55
CA LYS A 787 19.38 -5.44 18.72
C LYS A 787 19.94 -4.83 20.01
N MET A 788 19.09 -4.78 21.04
CA MET A 788 19.45 -4.53 22.44
C MET A 788 19.33 -5.82 23.26
N VAL A 789 20.17 -5.98 24.28
CA VAL A 789 20.32 -7.26 25.02
C VAL A 789 19.00 -7.68 25.70
N ASP A 790 18.36 -6.78 26.44
CA ASP A 790 17.21 -7.11 27.30
C ASP A 790 15.85 -6.81 26.66
N ARG A 791 15.83 -6.45 25.37
CA ARG A 791 14.59 -6.04 24.66
C ARG A 791 14.36 -6.89 23.41
N PRO A 792 13.14 -7.40 23.18
CA PRO A 792 12.75 -7.96 21.90
C PRO A 792 12.92 -6.91 20.81
N LEU A 793 13.64 -7.27 19.74
CA LEU A 793 13.72 -6.46 18.53
C LEU A 793 12.65 -6.95 17.56
N ILE A 794 11.73 -6.07 17.18
CA ILE A 794 10.73 -6.35 16.17
C ILE A 794 10.68 -5.26 15.11
N SER A 795 9.78 -5.46 14.15
CA SER A 795 9.26 -4.39 13.33
C SER A 795 7.75 -4.55 13.22
N GLN A 796 6.99 -3.50 13.50
CA GLN A 796 5.56 -3.43 13.26
C GLN A 796 5.22 -2.84 11.89
N GLU A 797 6.18 -2.20 11.24
CA GLU A 797 6.06 -1.71 9.87
C GLU A 797 7.32 -1.96 9.04
N MET A 798 7.24 -2.93 8.13
CA MET A 798 8.27 -3.13 7.12
C MET A 798 7.64 -3.42 5.76
N SER A 799 7.70 -2.48 4.81
CA SER A 799 7.05 -2.65 3.50
C SER A 799 8.02 -2.56 2.34
N THR A 800 7.52 -2.91 1.16
CA THR A 800 8.26 -2.94 -0.10
C THR A 800 7.43 -2.41 -1.30
N GLY A 801 6.17 -2.01 -1.09
CA GLY A 801 5.35 -1.25 -2.07
C GLY A 801 3.84 -1.44 -1.96
N TYR A 802 3.08 -0.65 -2.75
CA TYR A 802 1.63 -0.47 -2.59
C TYR A 802 0.85 -0.74 -3.90
N PRO A 803 0.41 -1.98 -4.16
CA PRO A 803 -0.48 -2.28 -5.28
C PRO A 803 -1.88 -1.68 -5.09
N ASN A 804 -2.53 -1.36 -6.21
CA ASN A 804 -3.92 -0.97 -6.31
C ASN A 804 -4.82 -2.20 -6.10
N ASN A 805 -5.87 -2.06 -5.28
CA ASN A 805 -6.79 -3.13 -4.88
C ASN A 805 -7.80 -3.56 -5.97
N GLU A 806 -7.65 -3.09 -7.20
CA GLU A 806 -8.55 -3.44 -8.33
C GLU A 806 -7.78 -4.07 -9.49
N THR A 807 -6.62 -3.53 -9.82
CA THR A 807 -5.88 -3.93 -11.03
C THR A 807 -4.47 -4.46 -10.73
N GLY A 808 -3.95 -4.23 -9.53
CA GLY A 808 -2.60 -4.65 -9.15
C GLY A 808 -1.48 -3.73 -9.68
N HIS A 809 -1.81 -2.66 -10.41
CA HIS A 809 -0.87 -1.59 -10.74
C HIS A 809 -0.35 -0.91 -9.47
N PRO A 810 0.77 -0.16 -9.53
CA PRO A 810 1.17 0.69 -8.42
C PRO A 810 0.09 1.71 -8.07
N THR A 811 -0.05 2.04 -6.79
CA THR A 811 -0.89 3.18 -6.38
C THR A 811 -0.43 4.45 -7.08
N ARG A 812 -1.35 5.11 -7.80
CA ARG A 812 -1.07 6.19 -8.76
C ARG A 812 -0.23 7.34 -8.21
N SER A 813 -0.46 7.75 -6.95
CA SER A 813 0.36 8.81 -6.34
C SER A 813 1.84 8.43 -6.24
N TYR A 814 2.17 7.17 -5.96
CA TYR A 814 3.56 6.71 -5.88
C TYR A 814 4.24 6.71 -7.24
N GLN A 815 3.48 6.42 -8.29
CA GLN A 815 3.96 6.55 -9.65
C GLN A 815 4.19 8.01 -10.02
N LEU A 816 3.23 8.91 -9.82
CA LEU A 816 3.30 10.27 -10.38
C LEU A 816 4.09 11.26 -9.51
N ILE A 817 4.02 11.11 -8.19
CA ILE A 817 4.65 12.05 -7.23
C ILE A 817 5.95 11.49 -6.67
N HIS A 818 5.99 10.22 -6.27
CA HIS A 818 7.16 9.66 -5.60
C HIS A 818 8.15 8.98 -6.57
N GLN A 819 7.72 8.69 -7.80
CA GLN A 819 8.49 7.97 -8.83
C GLN A 819 9.07 6.61 -8.35
N ASN A 820 8.65 6.07 -7.20
CA ASN A 820 9.21 4.82 -6.65
C ASN A 820 9.01 3.63 -7.61
N PRO A 821 7.80 3.39 -8.17
CA PRO A 821 7.58 2.27 -9.09
C PRO A 821 8.49 2.32 -10.33
N GLN A 822 8.78 3.52 -10.85
CA GLN A 822 9.66 3.72 -12.00
C GLN A 822 11.10 3.27 -11.71
N SER A 823 11.56 3.34 -10.45
CA SER A 823 12.87 2.80 -10.08
C SER A 823 12.92 1.27 -10.16
N LEU A 824 11.77 0.60 -10.01
CA LEU A 824 11.67 -0.86 -9.95
C LEU A 824 11.36 -1.52 -11.29
N ILE A 825 10.52 -0.88 -12.11
CA ILE A 825 9.98 -1.45 -13.36
C ILE A 825 9.92 -0.45 -14.53
N GLY A 826 10.50 0.75 -14.40
CA GLY A 826 10.49 1.76 -15.46
C GLY A 826 9.08 2.15 -15.91
N TYR A 827 8.87 2.29 -17.22
CA TYR A 827 7.57 2.65 -17.80
C TYR A 827 6.50 1.54 -17.76
N GLU A 828 6.82 0.35 -17.24
CA GLU A 828 5.79 -0.67 -16.99
C GLU A 828 4.89 -0.33 -15.79
N CYS A 829 5.17 0.78 -15.08
CA CYS A 829 4.38 1.21 -13.93
C CYS A 829 3.07 1.93 -14.26
N TYR A 830 2.85 2.34 -15.52
CA TYR A 830 1.66 3.11 -15.89
C TYR A 830 0.44 2.21 -16.06
N ASP A 831 -0.74 2.75 -15.79
CA ASP A 831 -2.03 2.03 -15.82
C ASP A 831 -2.35 1.32 -17.15
N PHE A 832 -1.70 1.64 -18.27
CA PHE A 832 -1.88 1.00 -19.57
C PHE A 832 -0.94 -0.20 -19.80
N SER A 833 0.04 -0.41 -18.94
CA SER A 833 1.01 -1.51 -19.03
C SER A 833 0.47 -2.76 -18.32
N ASN A 834 1.17 -3.90 -18.42
CA ASN A 834 0.72 -5.11 -17.72
C ASN A 834 1.08 -5.03 -16.22
N PRO A 835 0.10 -5.11 -15.29
CA PRO A 835 0.37 -4.99 -13.86
C PRO A 835 1.23 -6.15 -13.31
N GLN A 836 1.33 -7.27 -14.04
CA GLN A 836 2.14 -8.42 -13.64
C GLN A 836 3.62 -8.06 -13.45
N SER A 837 4.14 -7.09 -14.20
CA SER A 837 5.52 -6.58 -14.02
C SER A 837 5.72 -6.05 -12.60
N PHE A 838 4.79 -5.22 -12.11
CA PHE A 838 4.84 -4.69 -10.75
C PHE A 838 4.60 -5.77 -9.70
N LEU A 839 3.56 -6.58 -9.86
CA LEU A 839 3.20 -7.63 -8.91
C LEU A 839 4.31 -8.67 -8.72
N ASN A 840 5.01 -9.04 -9.80
CA ASN A 840 6.14 -9.97 -9.72
C ASN A 840 7.31 -9.37 -8.93
N VAL A 841 7.64 -8.10 -9.20
CA VAL A 841 8.72 -7.42 -8.48
C VAL A 841 8.37 -7.27 -7.00
N GLN A 842 7.14 -6.85 -6.69
CA GLN A 842 6.63 -6.73 -5.32
C GLN A 842 6.68 -8.06 -4.58
N ALA A 843 6.16 -9.14 -5.18
CA ALA A 843 6.19 -10.46 -4.56
C ALA A 843 7.63 -10.94 -4.27
N PHE A 844 8.56 -10.69 -5.19
CA PHE A 844 9.97 -11.01 -5.00
C PHE A 844 10.57 -10.23 -3.82
N ILE A 845 10.44 -8.90 -3.80
CA ILE A 845 11.09 -8.08 -2.77
C ILE A 845 10.50 -8.32 -1.38
N THR A 846 9.17 -8.46 -1.25
CA THR A 846 8.54 -8.71 0.05
C THR A 846 8.89 -10.09 0.58
N GLY A 847 8.79 -11.13 -0.26
CA GLY A 847 9.10 -12.50 0.12
C GLY A 847 10.58 -12.68 0.49
N GLU A 848 11.49 -12.16 -0.34
CA GLU A 848 12.93 -12.28 -0.09
C GLU A 848 13.37 -11.52 1.15
N LEU A 849 12.76 -10.35 1.44
CA LEU A 849 13.00 -9.63 2.68
C LEU A 849 12.56 -10.43 3.91
N ALA A 850 11.34 -10.99 3.89
CA ALA A 850 10.80 -11.82 4.96
C ALA A 850 11.72 -13.02 5.25
N GLU A 851 12.19 -13.69 4.20
CA GLU A 851 13.10 -14.83 4.32
C GLU A 851 14.48 -14.41 4.80
N ALA A 852 15.07 -13.34 4.24
CA ALA A 852 16.40 -12.85 4.64
C ALA A 852 16.44 -12.48 6.12
N LEU A 853 15.39 -11.83 6.63
CA LEU A 853 15.26 -11.47 8.04
C LEU A 853 15.04 -12.67 8.96
N ARG A 854 14.61 -13.83 8.46
CA ARG A 854 14.51 -15.07 9.26
C ARG A 854 15.76 -15.92 9.17
N ARG A 855 16.31 -16.10 7.97
CA ARG A 855 17.55 -16.87 7.73
C ARG A 855 18.73 -16.31 8.52
N SER A 856 18.88 -14.98 8.49
CA SER A 856 20.04 -14.31 9.06
C SER A 856 19.94 -14.04 10.56
N ASN A 857 18.76 -14.26 11.18
CA ASN A 857 18.42 -13.66 12.46
C ASN A 857 18.08 -14.68 13.54
N ASP A 858 18.83 -14.64 14.63
CA ASP A 858 18.62 -15.42 15.84
C ASP A 858 18.29 -14.57 17.07
N GLN A 859 18.22 -13.25 16.91
CA GLN A 859 18.17 -12.30 18.04
C GLN A 859 16.94 -11.39 18.04
N ALA A 860 16.24 -11.26 16.91
CA ALA A 860 14.96 -10.58 16.85
C ALA A 860 13.82 -11.49 17.28
N SER A 861 12.63 -10.93 17.39
CA SER A 861 11.42 -11.62 17.82
C SER A 861 10.28 -11.52 16.81
N GLY A 862 10.54 -11.07 15.59
CA GLY A 862 9.58 -11.12 14.48
C GLY A 862 9.30 -9.78 13.81
N ILE A 863 8.57 -9.85 12.69
CA ILE A 863 8.33 -8.74 11.77
C ILE A 863 6.88 -8.78 11.32
N MET A 864 6.21 -7.63 11.35
CA MET A 864 4.91 -7.39 10.73
C MET A 864 5.12 -6.61 9.44
N HIS A 865 4.91 -7.28 8.31
CA HIS A 865 5.12 -6.65 7.01
C HIS A 865 3.99 -5.65 6.74
N PHE A 866 4.33 -4.43 6.30
CA PHE A 866 3.40 -3.31 6.22
C PHE A 866 2.66 -3.21 4.87
N ALA A 867 1.44 -2.64 4.91
CA ALA A 867 0.43 -2.56 3.87
C ALA A 867 -0.19 -3.87 3.37
N LEU A 868 -0.39 -4.85 4.25
CA LEU A 868 -1.01 -6.15 3.96
C LEU A 868 -2.32 -6.05 3.16
N LEU A 869 -3.21 -5.10 3.46
CA LEU A 869 -4.47 -4.89 2.73
C LEU A 869 -4.27 -4.55 1.24
N THR A 870 -3.11 -4.02 0.85
CA THR A 870 -2.78 -3.71 -0.56
C THR A 870 -2.39 -4.96 -1.37
N TRP A 871 -2.19 -6.11 -0.71
CA TRP A 871 -1.88 -7.38 -1.36
C TRP A 871 -3.12 -8.24 -1.63
N PHE A 872 -4.30 -7.62 -1.55
CA PHE A 872 -5.58 -8.22 -1.90
C PHE A 872 -6.33 -7.32 -2.88
N ARG A 873 -7.06 -7.93 -3.80
CA ARG A 873 -8.06 -7.29 -4.64
C ARG A 873 -9.37 -7.16 -3.84
N GLN A 874 -10.15 -6.10 -4.06
CA GLN A 874 -11.46 -5.87 -3.43
C GLN A 874 -11.47 -6.06 -1.90
N VAL A 875 -10.47 -5.49 -1.23
CA VAL A 875 -10.19 -5.73 0.21
C VAL A 875 -11.30 -5.27 1.18
N TYR A 876 -12.32 -4.57 0.67
CA TYR A 876 -13.50 -4.10 1.38
C TYR A 876 -14.74 -5.01 1.19
N ASP A 877 -14.67 -6.05 0.35
CA ASP A 877 -15.76 -6.99 0.08
C ASP A 877 -15.36 -8.42 0.49
N TYR A 878 -15.97 -8.94 1.55
CA TYR A 878 -15.65 -10.26 2.08
C TYR A 878 -15.96 -11.42 1.10
N GLN A 879 -16.81 -11.22 0.10
CA GLN A 879 -17.16 -12.26 -0.87
C GLN A 879 -16.21 -12.32 -2.06
N LYS A 880 -15.52 -11.21 -2.36
CA LYS A 880 -14.73 -11.03 -3.58
C LYS A 880 -13.26 -10.73 -3.31
N ILE A 881 -12.86 -10.69 -2.04
CA ILE A 881 -11.47 -10.46 -1.66
C ILE A 881 -10.56 -11.59 -2.19
N GLU A 882 -9.52 -11.22 -2.93
CA GLU A 882 -8.63 -12.17 -3.59
C GLU A 882 -7.15 -11.79 -3.41
N PRO A 883 -6.25 -12.71 -3.06
CA PRO A 883 -4.84 -12.39 -2.85
C PRO A 883 -4.06 -12.15 -4.16
N TYR A 884 -3.15 -11.17 -4.13
CA TYR A 884 -2.12 -10.96 -5.16
C TYR A 884 -0.88 -11.85 -4.93
N PRO A 885 0.04 -11.98 -5.92
CA PRO A 885 1.25 -12.80 -5.80
C PRO A 885 2.09 -12.59 -4.53
N THR A 886 2.14 -11.36 -4.00
CA THR A 886 2.86 -11.03 -2.76
C THR A 886 2.37 -11.82 -1.55
N TYR A 887 1.06 -12.07 -1.45
CA TYR A 887 0.49 -12.91 -0.38
C TYR A 887 1.08 -14.32 -0.41
N TYR A 888 1.20 -14.94 -1.59
CA TYR A 888 1.74 -16.29 -1.72
C TYR A 888 3.25 -16.35 -1.45
N ALA A 889 3.99 -15.29 -1.77
CA ALA A 889 5.40 -15.17 -1.41
C ALA A 889 5.58 -15.14 0.12
N LEU A 890 4.77 -14.32 0.82
CA LEU A 890 4.76 -14.30 2.29
C LEU A 890 4.29 -15.61 2.89
N LYS A 891 3.28 -16.27 2.31
CA LYS A 891 2.83 -17.58 2.76
C LYS A 891 3.96 -18.59 2.82
N ARG A 892 4.84 -18.61 1.83
CA ARG A 892 6.05 -19.45 1.84
C ARG A 892 7.05 -18.96 2.88
N ALA A 893 7.32 -17.66 2.91
CA ALA A 893 8.31 -17.06 3.79
C ALA A 893 7.95 -17.13 5.29
N LEU A 894 6.68 -17.26 5.66
CA LEU A 894 6.17 -17.25 7.04
C LEU A 894 5.75 -18.64 7.56
N GLN A 895 6.11 -19.73 6.88
CA GLN A 895 5.90 -21.08 7.42
C GLN A 895 6.61 -21.24 8.79
N SER A 896 5.99 -21.97 9.73
CA SER A 896 6.56 -22.20 11.07
C SER A 896 7.93 -22.88 11.02
N ILE A 897 8.13 -23.75 10.02
CA ILE A 897 9.44 -24.20 9.58
C ILE A 897 9.68 -23.59 8.21
N LEU A 898 10.79 -22.86 8.05
CA LEU A 898 11.14 -22.25 6.78
C LEU A 898 12.34 -22.99 6.17
N VAL A 899 12.13 -23.58 4.99
CA VAL A 899 13.22 -23.91 4.07
C VAL A 899 13.43 -22.73 3.12
N SER A 900 14.68 -22.26 2.99
CA SER A 900 14.94 -21.04 2.23
C SER A 900 16.32 -21.00 1.58
N ALA A 901 16.39 -20.65 0.29
CA ALA A 901 17.64 -20.49 -0.46
C ALA A 901 18.15 -19.06 -0.38
N GLU A 902 19.42 -18.90 -0.03
CA GLU A 902 20.15 -17.65 -0.20
C GLU A 902 20.65 -17.56 -1.65
N LEU A 903 20.08 -16.64 -2.43
CA LEU A 903 20.38 -16.43 -3.84
C LEU A 903 20.77 -14.97 -4.11
N TRP A 904 22.06 -14.73 -4.36
CA TRP A 904 22.59 -13.41 -4.73
C TRP A 904 22.41 -13.11 -6.22
N GLY A 905 22.39 -14.14 -7.07
CA GLY A 905 22.12 -14.05 -8.50
C GLY A 905 21.09 -15.09 -8.93
N ARG A 906 20.33 -14.78 -9.99
CA ARG A 906 19.25 -15.64 -10.51
C ARG A 906 19.36 -15.93 -12.01
N ASN A 907 20.28 -15.29 -12.72
CA ASN A 907 20.60 -15.58 -14.12
C ASN A 907 21.87 -16.42 -14.18
N LEU A 908 21.80 -17.60 -14.80
CA LEU A 908 22.86 -18.60 -14.73
C LEU A 908 23.02 -19.31 -16.08
N TYR A 909 24.26 -19.69 -16.41
CA TYR A 909 24.51 -20.61 -17.53
C TYR A 909 24.23 -22.06 -17.12
N GLY A 910 23.64 -22.84 -18.03
CA GLY A 910 23.51 -24.29 -17.87
C GLY A 910 24.89 -24.97 -17.77
N GLY A 911 24.97 -26.05 -16.99
CA GLY A 911 26.22 -26.78 -16.77
C GLY A 911 27.14 -26.18 -15.70
N GLU A 912 26.77 -25.07 -15.07
CA GLU A 912 27.48 -24.51 -13.91
C GLU A 912 26.90 -25.02 -12.58
N LYS A 913 27.68 -24.94 -11.50
CA LYS A 913 27.17 -25.15 -10.14
C LYS A 913 26.34 -23.94 -9.71
N LEU A 914 25.17 -24.15 -9.11
CA LEU A 914 24.38 -23.07 -8.50
C LEU A 914 25.07 -22.60 -7.20
N PRO A 915 25.55 -21.34 -7.10
CA PRO A 915 26.12 -20.82 -5.86
C PRO A 915 25.01 -20.47 -4.87
N THR A 916 24.68 -21.39 -3.97
CA THR A 916 23.60 -21.18 -2.99
C THR A 916 23.87 -21.85 -1.65
N ARG A 917 23.30 -21.26 -0.60
CA ARG A 917 23.09 -21.88 0.70
C ARG A 917 21.61 -22.16 0.88
N ILE A 918 21.27 -23.32 1.43
CA ILE A 918 19.88 -23.63 1.80
C ILE A 918 19.79 -23.68 3.32
N TYR A 919 18.96 -22.80 3.86
CA TYR A 919 18.69 -22.64 5.29
C TYR A 919 17.43 -23.39 5.70
N VAL A 920 17.44 -23.91 6.93
CA VAL A 920 16.24 -24.34 7.66
C VAL A 920 16.14 -23.55 8.95
N VAL A 921 14.99 -22.91 9.17
CA VAL A 921 14.64 -22.16 10.40
C VAL A 921 13.48 -22.86 11.09
N ASN A 922 13.59 -23.07 12.41
CA ASN A 922 12.55 -23.69 13.23
C ASN A 922 11.94 -22.68 14.21
N ASP A 923 10.74 -22.19 13.88
CA ASP A 923 9.95 -21.28 14.71
C ASP A 923 8.63 -21.94 15.15
N ARG A 924 8.63 -23.25 15.41
CA ARG A 924 7.44 -23.98 15.86
C ARG A 924 6.87 -23.39 17.14
N GLU A 925 5.57 -23.08 17.12
CA GLU A 925 4.88 -22.48 18.26
C GLU A 925 4.82 -23.39 19.49
N ASP A 926 4.78 -24.71 19.28
CA ASP A 926 4.73 -25.71 20.35
C ASP A 926 6.07 -25.91 21.09
N GLY A 927 7.13 -25.22 20.64
CA GLY A 927 8.45 -25.26 21.25
C GLY A 927 9.25 -26.53 20.94
N THR A 928 8.81 -27.35 19.98
CA THR A 928 9.48 -28.61 19.67
C THR A 928 10.69 -28.44 18.75
N ASP A 929 11.72 -29.25 19.00
CA ASP A 929 12.85 -29.39 18.09
C ASP A 929 12.39 -30.03 16.76
N LEU A 930 12.94 -29.55 15.66
CA LEU A 930 12.85 -30.21 14.37
C LEU A 930 13.89 -31.33 14.34
N LYS A 931 13.45 -32.56 14.09
CA LYS A 931 14.34 -33.72 13.94
C LYS A 931 15.17 -33.59 12.65
N SER A 932 16.03 -34.57 12.39
CA SER A 932 16.70 -34.64 11.09
C SER A 932 15.64 -34.69 9.98
N THR A 933 15.88 -33.91 8.94
CA THR A 933 14.95 -33.72 7.82
C THR A 933 15.62 -34.12 6.52
N LEU A 934 14.81 -34.51 5.54
CA LEU A 934 15.25 -34.72 4.18
C LEU A 934 14.83 -33.52 3.34
N LEU A 935 15.81 -32.83 2.75
CA LEU A 935 15.59 -31.80 1.76
C LEU A 935 15.65 -32.42 0.37
N ARG A 936 14.58 -32.26 -0.40
CA ARG A 936 14.60 -32.44 -1.85
C ARG A 936 14.70 -31.08 -2.52
N TRP A 937 15.69 -30.91 -3.39
CA TRP A 937 15.78 -29.75 -4.28
C TRP A 937 15.52 -30.18 -5.72
N GLU A 938 14.82 -29.36 -6.48
CA GLU A 938 14.46 -29.62 -7.87
C GLU A 938 14.67 -28.34 -8.70
N ILE A 939 15.35 -28.44 -9.83
CA ILE A 939 15.32 -27.42 -10.88
C ILE A 939 14.22 -27.82 -11.85
N GLN A 940 13.18 -27.00 -11.96
CA GLN A 940 12.05 -27.22 -12.85
C GLN A 940 12.02 -26.17 -13.96
N ASP A 941 11.51 -26.50 -15.14
CA ASP A 941 11.12 -25.49 -16.13
C ASP A 941 9.76 -24.86 -15.79
N GLU A 942 9.32 -23.88 -16.58
CA GLU A 942 8.05 -23.17 -16.39
C GLU A 942 6.80 -24.06 -16.44
N THR A 943 6.89 -25.27 -16.98
CA THR A 943 5.79 -26.25 -17.00
C THR A 943 5.73 -27.12 -15.73
N GLY A 944 6.70 -26.95 -14.83
CA GLY A 944 6.89 -27.79 -13.64
C GLY A 944 7.65 -29.09 -13.93
N LYS A 945 8.18 -29.27 -15.14
CA LYS A 945 8.96 -30.46 -15.48
C LYS A 945 10.34 -30.37 -14.83
N LYS A 946 10.69 -31.41 -14.08
CA LYS A 946 11.99 -31.54 -13.42
C LYS A 946 13.11 -31.74 -14.44
N LEU A 947 14.08 -30.83 -14.43
CA LEU A 947 15.29 -30.90 -15.26
C LEU A 947 16.43 -31.63 -14.55
N VAL A 948 16.62 -31.34 -13.26
CA VAL A 948 17.56 -32.02 -12.36
C VAL A 948 17.02 -31.91 -10.93
N TRP A 949 17.34 -32.89 -10.08
CA TRP A 949 16.93 -32.89 -8.68
C TRP A 949 17.89 -33.72 -7.85
N GLY A 950 17.83 -33.57 -6.53
CA GLY A 950 18.57 -34.38 -5.58
C GLY A 950 18.01 -34.25 -4.17
N ASP A 951 18.51 -35.11 -3.30
CA ASP A 951 18.13 -35.18 -1.90
C ASP A 951 19.37 -34.94 -1.01
N GLU A 952 19.19 -34.22 0.09
CA GLU A 952 20.23 -33.92 1.08
C GLU A 952 19.66 -34.15 2.49
N GLU A 953 20.41 -34.83 3.34
CA GLU A 953 20.05 -34.95 4.75
C GLU A 953 20.46 -33.69 5.52
N LEU A 954 19.54 -33.18 6.33
CA LEU A 954 19.76 -32.03 7.19
C LEU A 954 19.75 -32.45 8.66
N PRO A 955 20.63 -31.88 9.49
CA PRO A 955 20.68 -32.17 10.91
C PRO A 955 19.40 -31.66 11.61
N ALA A 956 19.18 -32.14 12.82
CA ALA A 956 18.13 -31.61 13.69
C ALA A 956 18.35 -30.11 13.98
N VAL A 957 17.27 -29.34 14.00
CA VAL A 957 17.28 -27.91 14.29
C VAL A 957 16.50 -27.64 15.55
N LYS A 958 17.19 -27.13 16.58
CA LYS A 958 16.57 -26.77 17.86
C LYS A 958 15.44 -25.78 17.67
N HIS A 959 14.45 -25.78 18.57
CA HIS A 959 13.45 -24.72 18.59
C HIS A 959 14.13 -23.35 18.65
N TYR A 960 13.61 -22.40 17.87
CA TYR A 960 14.18 -21.06 17.67
C TYR A 960 15.60 -21.12 17.06
N GLY A 961 15.91 -22.19 16.34
CA GLY A 961 17.20 -22.52 15.74
C GLY A 961 17.22 -22.31 14.22
N ARG A 962 18.43 -22.29 13.67
CA ARG A 962 18.70 -22.16 12.23
C ARG A 962 19.97 -22.90 11.85
N CYS A 963 19.95 -23.59 10.71
CA CYS A 963 21.13 -24.22 10.12
C CYS A 963 21.11 -24.03 8.60
N TYR A 964 22.25 -24.23 7.94
CA TYR A 964 22.30 -24.26 6.48
C TYR A 964 23.28 -25.30 5.97
N ILE A 965 23.11 -25.67 4.70
CA ILE A 965 24.04 -26.46 3.91
C ILE A 965 24.38 -25.74 2.60
N GLU A 966 25.45 -26.17 1.95
CA GLU A 966 25.86 -25.73 0.61
C GLU A 966 25.77 -26.92 -0.36
N PRO A 967 24.57 -27.23 -0.89
CA PRO A 967 24.36 -28.43 -1.70
C PRO A 967 25.13 -28.35 -3.02
N ASN A 968 25.50 -29.50 -3.57
CA ASN A 968 26.17 -29.56 -4.86
C ASN A 968 25.17 -29.62 -6.03
N ILE A 969 24.41 -28.54 -6.23
CA ILE A 969 23.40 -28.46 -7.29
C ILE A 969 24.09 -28.13 -8.62
N GLN A 970 24.24 -29.16 -9.46
CA GLN A 970 24.78 -29.05 -10.80
C GLN A 970 23.65 -28.72 -11.79
N LEU A 971 23.67 -27.54 -12.41
CA LEU A 971 22.65 -27.13 -13.37
C LEU A 971 22.75 -27.98 -14.65
N PRO A 972 21.62 -28.32 -15.30
CA PRO A 972 21.61 -29.16 -16.49
C PRO A 972 22.37 -28.47 -17.63
N ALA A 973 23.35 -29.16 -18.20
CA ALA A 973 24.12 -28.66 -19.34
C ALA A 973 23.29 -28.62 -20.63
N LYS A 974 22.33 -29.55 -20.77
CA LYS A 974 21.40 -29.60 -21.90
C LYS A 974 20.05 -29.05 -21.47
N LEU A 975 19.75 -27.82 -21.92
CA LEU A 975 18.49 -27.15 -21.65
C LEU A 975 17.43 -27.47 -22.74
N PRO A 976 16.13 -27.42 -22.42
CA PRO A 976 15.04 -27.55 -23.40
C PRO A 976 15.09 -26.53 -24.56
N SER A 977 15.63 -25.34 -24.28
CA SER A 977 15.79 -24.23 -25.23
C SER A 977 17.04 -23.42 -24.87
N ASN A 978 17.46 -22.50 -25.74
CA ASN A 978 18.63 -21.65 -25.51
C ASN A 978 18.51 -20.76 -24.25
N LYS A 979 17.28 -20.41 -23.87
CA LYS A 979 16.92 -19.66 -22.66
C LYS A 979 15.66 -20.28 -22.08
N VAL A 980 15.66 -20.55 -20.79
CA VAL A 980 14.60 -21.24 -20.04
C VAL A 980 14.30 -20.44 -18.78
N ASN A 981 13.03 -20.08 -18.60
CA ASN A 981 12.52 -19.68 -17.29
C ASN A 981 12.40 -20.95 -16.44
N ALA A 982 13.12 -20.97 -15.33
CA ALA A 982 13.20 -22.12 -14.45
C ALA A 982 12.82 -21.74 -13.02
N LYS A 983 12.66 -22.75 -12.17
CA LYS A 983 12.50 -22.58 -10.73
C LYS A 983 13.43 -23.51 -9.96
N LEU A 984 14.01 -23.02 -8.86
CA LEU A 984 14.49 -23.88 -7.79
C LEU A 984 13.32 -24.14 -6.84
N VAL A 985 12.92 -25.40 -6.69
CA VAL A 985 11.88 -25.84 -5.76
C VAL A 985 12.53 -26.65 -4.65
N LEU A 986 12.21 -26.31 -3.40
CA LEU A 986 12.73 -26.93 -2.19
C LEU A 986 11.59 -27.56 -1.41
N LYS A 987 11.72 -28.84 -1.06
CA LYS A 987 10.74 -29.58 -0.27
C LYS A 987 11.42 -30.21 0.93
N LEU A 988 10.99 -29.85 2.12
CA LEU A 988 11.53 -30.35 3.37
C LEU A 988 10.56 -31.33 4.00
N THR A 989 11.05 -32.51 4.38
CA THR A 989 10.25 -33.53 5.06
C THR A 989 10.88 -33.96 6.39
N GLU A 990 10.05 -34.17 7.41
CA GLU A 990 10.42 -34.77 8.69
C GLU A 990 9.73 -36.14 8.79
N ASN A 991 10.50 -37.23 8.90
CA ASN A 991 9.97 -38.61 8.88
C ASN A 991 9.06 -38.91 7.67
N GLY A 992 9.38 -38.33 6.51
CA GLY A 992 8.60 -38.49 5.27
C GLY A 992 7.34 -37.62 5.16
N LEU A 993 7.02 -36.81 6.17
CA LEU A 993 5.90 -35.86 6.13
C LEU A 993 6.39 -34.46 5.70
N PRO A 994 5.70 -33.76 4.78
CA PRO A 994 6.08 -32.42 4.37
C PRO A 994 5.91 -31.44 5.52
N VAL A 995 6.95 -30.64 5.77
CA VAL A 995 6.98 -29.64 6.85
C VAL A 995 7.28 -28.22 6.35
N SER A 996 7.88 -28.09 5.17
CA SER A 996 8.13 -26.80 4.52
C SER A 996 8.34 -26.97 3.02
N GLU A 997 7.86 -26.03 2.22
CA GLU A 997 8.16 -25.96 0.78
C GLU A 997 8.42 -24.52 0.35
N ASN A 998 9.40 -24.30 -0.53
CA ASN A 998 9.67 -22.97 -1.08
C ASN A 998 10.12 -23.04 -2.54
N GLU A 999 9.99 -21.92 -3.26
CA GLU A 999 10.39 -21.83 -4.67
C GLU A 999 10.97 -20.47 -5.06
N TYR A 1000 11.92 -20.50 -6.00
CA TYR A 1000 12.62 -19.32 -6.51
C TYR A 1000 12.69 -19.33 -8.03
N ASN A 1001 12.28 -18.24 -8.66
CA ASN A 1001 12.45 -18.08 -10.10
C ASN A 1001 13.94 -17.93 -10.44
N LEU A 1002 14.38 -18.66 -11.45
CA LEU A 1002 15.71 -18.65 -12.04
C LEU A 1002 15.59 -18.45 -13.55
N LEU A 1003 16.65 -17.92 -14.16
CA LEU A 1003 16.81 -17.91 -15.60
C LEU A 1003 18.05 -18.74 -15.95
N LEU A 1004 17.85 -19.77 -16.77
CA LEU A 1004 18.92 -20.63 -17.26
C LEU A 1004 19.12 -20.37 -18.75
N ALA A 1005 20.37 -20.24 -19.19
CA ALA A 1005 20.70 -20.15 -20.61
C ALA A 1005 21.80 -21.10 -21.02
N ASP A 1006 21.69 -21.66 -22.22
CA ASP A 1006 22.79 -22.38 -22.87
C ASP A 1006 23.88 -21.35 -23.20
N LYS A 1007 25.14 -21.69 -22.96
CA LYS A 1007 26.26 -20.81 -23.34
C LYS A 1007 26.21 -20.44 -24.83
N LYS A 1008 25.72 -21.33 -25.70
CA LYS A 1008 25.52 -21.09 -27.15
C LYS A 1008 24.50 -19.99 -27.46
N TRP A 1009 23.64 -19.61 -26.52
CA TRP A 1009 22.72 -18.49 -26.69
C TRP A 1009 23.45 -17.15 -26.88
N ASN A 1010 24.69 -17.06 -26.37
CA ASN A 1010 25.55 -15.90 -26.48
C ASN A 1010 26.82 -16.20 -27.29
N ILE A 1011 27.45 -17.36 -27.06
CA ILE A 1011 28.71 -17.73 -27.69
C ILE A 1011 28.57 -17.86 -29.20
N GLY A 1012 29.43 -17.16 -29.94
CA GLY A 1012 29.49 -17.20 -31.41
C GLY A 1012 28.29 -16.55 -32.10
N GLN A 1013 27.51 -15.73 -31.39
CA GLN A 1013 26.29 -15.09 -31.92
C GLN A 1013 26.52 -13.67 -32.49
N VAL A 1014 27.77 -13.21 -32.53
CA VAL A 1014 28.13 -11.96 -33.21
C VAL A 1014 28.17 -12.19 -34.72
N ALA A 1015 27.38 -11.43 -35.48
CA ALA A 1015 27.11 -11.71 -36.89
C ALA A 1015 28.27 -11.36 -37.83
N GLY A 1016 28.81 -12.36 -38.53
CA GLY A 1016 29.65 -12.22 -39.73
C GLY A 1016 31.17 -12.14 -39.52
N ASN A 1017 31.92 -12.20 -40.63
CA ASN A 1017 33.39 -12.01 -40.67
C ASN A 1017 33.79 -10.51 -40.63
N LYS A 1018 33.07 -9.70 -39.86
CA LYS A 1018 33.33 -8.26 -39.72
C LYS A 1018 34.52 -8.04 -38.80
N LYS A 1019 35.34 -7.03 -39.10
CA LYS A 1019 36.55 -6.74 -38.34
C LYS A 1019 36.24 -5.85 -37.13
N ILE A 1020 36.32 -6.42 -35.94
CA ILE A 1020 36.22 -5.70 -34.67
C ILE A 1020 37.62 -5.39 -34.16
N VAL A 1021 37.85 -4.13 -33.78
CA VAL A 1021 39.08 -3.70 -33.11
C VAL A 1021 38.77 -3.39 -31.65
N LEU A 1022 39.59 -3.91 -30.73
CA LEU A 1022 39.41 -3.72 -29.29
C LEU A 1022 40.61 -2.97 -28.68
N LEU A 1023 40.33 -1.82 -28.09
CA LEU A 1023 41.22 -1.16 -27.14
C LEU A 1023 40.79 -1.55 -25.72
N ASP A 1024 41.54 -2.45 -25.09
CA ASP A 1024 41.20 -3.08 -23.81
C ASP A 1024 42.02 -2.50 -22.65
N ASN A 1025 41.36 -1.79 -21.73
CA ASN A 1025 41.98 -1.26 -20.50
C ASN A 1025 41.40 -1.85 -19.20
N ASP A 1026 40.37 -2.70 -19.28
CA ASP A 1026 39.67 -3.26 -18.12
C ASP A 1026 39.52 -4.79 -18.14
N GLY A 1027 40.11 -5.48 -19.10
CA GLY A 1027 40.08 -6.94 -19.19
C GLY A 1027 38.94 -7.50 -20.04
N THR A 1028 38.24 -6.66 -20.80
CA THR A 1028 37.13 -7.05 -21.70
C THR A 1028 37.53 -8.11 -22.74
N LYS A 1029 38.82 -8.26 -23.05
CA LYS A 1029 39.30 -9.35 -23.91
C LYS A 1029 38.89 -10.74 -23.41
N ALA A 1030 38.88 -10.97 -22.09
CA ALA A 1030 38.51 -12.28 -21.51
C ALA A 1030 37.03 -12.60 -21.77
N VAL A 1031 36.16 -11.59 -21.69
CA VAL A 1031 34.75 -11.70 -22.06
C VAL A 1031 34.59 -11.99 -23.54
N PHE A 1032 35.35 -11.32 -24.41
CA PHE A 1032 35.30 -11.54 -25.85
C PHE A 1032 35.75 -12.97 -26.21
N ASP A 1033 36.82 -13.46 -25.58
CA ASP A 1033 37.30 -14.84 -25.71
C ASP A 1033 36.24 -15.85 -25.26
N PHE A 1034 35.62 -15.62 -24.09
CA PHE A 1034 34.52 -16.46 -23.59
C PHE A 1034 33.34 -16.51 -24.57
N LEU A 1035 32.92 -15.35 -25.09
CA LEU A 1035 31.83 -15.23 -26.05
C LEU A 1035 32.22 -15.65 -27.49
N ARG A 1036 33.49 -16.01 -27.73
CA ARG A 1036 34.07 -16.32 -29.04
C ARG A 1036 33.81 -15.22 -30.08
N ILE A 1037 34.00 -13.97 -29.66
CA ILE A 1037 33.95 -12.81 -30.53
C ILE A 1037 35.31 -12.71 -31.23
N ASN A 1038 35.32 -12.56 -32.56
CA ASN A 1038 36.56 -12.34 -33.29
C ASN A 1038 36.96 -10.86 -33.19
N TYR A 1039 38.15 -10.57 -32.67
CA TYR A 1039 38.64 -9.20 -32.53
C TYR A 1039 40.16 -9.11 -32.76
N GLN A 1040 40.62 -7.89 -33.03
CA GLN A 1040 42.04 -7.54 -33.04
C GLN A 1040 42.31 -6.53 -31.93
N THR A 1041 43.23 -6.84 -31.01
CA THR A 1041 43.67 -5.88 -29.99
C THR A 1041 44.52 -4.78 -30.58
N VAL A 1042 44.34 -3.57 -30.08
CA VAL A 1042 45.20 -2.41 -30.36
C VAL A 1042 45.62 -1.75 -29.05
N SER A 1043 46.70 -0.97 -29.12
CA SER A 1043 47.37 -0.38 -27.97
C SER A 1043 47.04 1.09 -27.73
N SER A 1044 46.40 1.76 -28.70
CA SER A 1044 46.07 3.19 -28.60
C SER A 1044 44.83 3.55 -29.43
N VAL A 1045 44.21 4.68 -29.11
CA VAL A 1045 43.08 5.24 -29.88
C VAL A 1045 43.48 5.50 -31.34
N ARG A 1046 44.69 6.05 -31.57
CA ARG A 1046 45.21 6.31 -32.92
C ARG A 1046 45.30 5.04 -33.74
N GLU A 1047 45.72 3.93 -33.14
CA GLU A 1047 45.76 2.63 -33.79
C GLU A 1047 44.35 2.09 -34.05
N ALA A 1048 43.42 2.27 -33.09
CA ALA A 1048 42.04 1.81 -33.17
C ALA A 1048 41.27 2.38 -34.37
N VAL A 1049 41.40 3.69 -34.62
CA VAL A 1049 40.68 4.38 -35.70
C VAL A 1049 41.50 4.60 -36.97
N ASN A 1050 42.68 3.97 -37.08
CA ASN A 1050 43.53 4.11 -38.25
C ASN A 1050 42.81 3.56 -39.49
N SER A 1051 42.76 4.35 -40.57
CA SER A 1051 42.16 3.94 -41.85
C SER A 1051 42.68 2.60 -42.42
N LYS A 1052 43.93 2.22 -42.10
CA LYS A 1052 44.50 0.91 -42.47
C LYS A 1052 43.86 -0.26 -41.74
N GLN A 1053 43.27 -0.04 -40.56
CA GLN A 1053 42.60 -1.11 -39.83
C GLN A 1053 41.37 -1.60 -40.57
N LYS A 1054 40.64 -0.72 -41.28
CA LYS A 1054 39.34 -1.06 -41.91
C LYS A 1054 38.40 -1.78 -40.94
N ALA A 1055 38.31 -1.27 -39.71
CA ALA A 1055 37.41 -1.83 -38.70
C ALA A 1055 35.95 -1.54 -39.06
N ASP A 1056 35.09 -2.53 -38.89
CA ASP A 1056 33.63 -2.37 -38.96
C ASP A 1056 33.08 -1.82 -37.64
N LEU A 1057 33.76 -2.09 -36.52
CA LEU A 1057 33.45 -1.61 -35.19
C LEU A 1057 34.75 -1.41 -34.39
N CYS A 1058 34.89 -0.24 -33.75
CA CYS A 1058 35.93 -0.01 -32.75
C CYS A 1058 35.30 -0.07 -31.36
N VAL A 1059 35.74 -1.03 -30.55
CA VAL A 1059 35.36 -1.17 -29.14
C VAL A 1059 36.45 -0.56 -28.28
N ILE A 1060 36.06 0.32 -27.37
CA ILE A 1060 36.93 0.98 -26.41
C ILE A 1060 36.40 0.62 -25.03
N SER A 1061 37.21 -0.08 -24.24
CA SER A 1061 36.82 -0.51 -22.90
C SER A 1061 37.74 0.04 -21.82
N GLY A 1062 37.15 0.45 -20.70
CA GLY A 1062 37.85 0.95 -19.51
C GLY A 1062 38.69 2.22 -19.71
N LEU A 1063 38.47 3.00 -20.78
CA LEU A 1063 39.29 4.17 -21.07
C LEU A 1063 38.90 5.34 -20.15
N THR A 1064 39.82 5.72 -19.26
CA THR A 1064 39.60 6.82 -18.29
C THR A 1064 40.18 8.15 -18.77
N ASN A 1065 41.32 8.12 -19.47
CA ASN A 1065 41.98 9.30 -20.01
C ASN A 1065 41.83 9.32 -21.54
N CYS A 1066 41.32 10.43 -22.08
CA CYS A 1066 41.27 10.68 -23.53
C CYS A 1066 41.80 12.09 -23.79
N THR A 1067 42.86 12.21 -24.58
CA THR A 1067 43.40 13.51 -24.97
C THR A 1067 42.50 14.22 -25.98
N ASN A 1068 42.66 15.53 -26.15
CA ASN A 1068 41.94 16.28 -27.19
C ASN A 1068 42.24 15.73 -28.60
N GLU A 1069 43.48 15.29 -28.85
CA GLU A 1069 43.83 14.69 -30.14
C GLU A 1069 43.07 13.38 -30.38
N GLU A 1070 43.02 12.51 -29.38
CA GLU A 1070 42.29 11.23 -29.46
C GLU A 1070 40.78 11.44 -29.61
N LYS A 1071 40.23 12.45 -28.93
CA LYS A 1071 38.84 12.88 -29.13
C LYS A 1071 38.58 13.24 -30.59
N GLU A 1072 39.39 14.11 -31.18
CA GLU A 1072 39.21 14.54 -32.58
C GLU A 1072 39.33 13.36 -33.55
N LEU A 1073 40.22 12.41 -33.25
CA LEU A 1073 40.35 11.17 -34.02
C LEU A 1073 39.09 10.30 -33.94
N LEU A 1074 38.52 10.11 -32.75
CA LEU A 1074 37.30 9.31 -32.54
C LEU A 1074 36.06 9.97 -33.18
N ARG A 1075 35.88 11.27 -32.96
CA ARG A 1075 34.80 12.05 -33.57
C ARG A 1075 34.93 12.10 -35.09
N GLY A 1076 36.13 12.33 -35.59
CA GLY A 1076 36.42 12.31 -37.03
C GLY A 1076 36.18 10.95 -37.68
N TYR A 1077 36.46 9.85 -36.96
CA TYR A 1077 36.14 8.50 -37.41
C TYR A 1077 34.62 8.26 -37.45
N GLN A 1078 33.91 8.59 -36.37
CA GLN A 1078 32.46 8.44 -36.30
C GLN A 1078 31.74 9.28 -37.37
N ALA A 1079 32.04 10.57 -37.49
CA ALA A 1079 31.41 11.46 -38.46
C ALA A 1079 31.47 10.93 -39.91
N LYS A 1080 32.55 10.20 -40.25
CA LYS A 1080 32.76 9.58 -41.57
C LYS A 1080 31.98 8.28 -41.78
N GLY A 1081 31.24 7.78 -40.79
CA GLY A 1081 30.50 6.51 -40.83
C GLY A 1081 31.06 5.43 -39.91
N GLY A 1082 32.10 5.74 -39.13
CA GLY A 1082 32.66 4.82 -38.15
C GLY A 1082 31.68 4.48 -37.03
N LYS A 1083 31.77 3.24 -36.53
CA LYS A 1083 30.93 2.73 -35.44
C LYS A 1083 31.79 2.55 -34.19
N LEU A 1084 31.31 3.06 -33.05
CA LEU A 1084 32.01 3.03 -31.77
C LEU A 1084 31.18 2.32 -30.71
N LEU A 1085 31.81 1.48 -29.90
CA LEU A 1085 31.24 0.93 -28.68
C LEU A 1085 32.15 1.29 -27.50
N LEU A 1086 31.66 2.14 -26.59
CA LEU A 1086 32.38 2.53 -25.39
C LEU A 1086 31.80 1.73 -24.22
N LEU A 1087 32.61 0.84 -23.63
CA LEU A 1087 32.26 0.03 -22.46
C LEU A 1087 33.02 0.56 -21.25
N ASN A 1088 32.34 0.75 -20.12
CA ASN A 1088 32.94 1.17 -18.84
C ASN A 1088 33.90 2.39 -18.96
N SER A 1089 33.66 3.29 -19.92
CA SER A 1089 34.56 4.39 -20.29
C SER A 1089 33.91 5.76 -20.07
N LYS A 1090 33.22 5.95 -18.93
CA LYS A 1090 32.41 7.14 -18.63
C LYS A 1090 33.21 8.45 -18.69
N GLU A 1091 34.44 8.45 -18.19
CA GLU A 1091 35.34 9.62 -18.22
C GLU A 1091 35.68 10.00 -19.66
N ALA A 1092 36.13 9.04 -20.48
CA ALA A 1092 36.43 9.28 -21.89
C ALA A 1092 35.17 9.65 -22.68
N ALA A 1093 34.03 9.01 -22.43
CA ALA A 1093 32.77 9.31 -23.11
C ALA A 1093 32.36 10.78 -22.90
N LYS A 1094 32.50 11.31 -21.67
CA LYS A 1094 32.26 12.74 -21.38
C LYS A 1094 33.22 13.65 -22.17
N ILE A 1095 34.49 13.28 -22.29
CA ILE A 1095 35.47 14.07 -23.06
C ILE A 1095 35.12 14.08 -24.55
N ILE A 1096 34.71 12.92 -25.09
CA ILE A 1096 34.38 12.73 -26.51
C ILE A 1096 33.07 13.42 -26.88
N TYR A 1097 32.06 13.36 -26.01
CA TYR A 1097 30.70 13.88 -26.24
C TYR A 1097 30.26 14.88 -25.15
N PRO A 1098 31.00 15.98 -24.88
CA PRO A 1098 30.69 16.90 -23.79
C PRO A 1098 29.36 17.63 -23.98
N GLU A 1099 28.87 17.73 -25.22
CA GLU A 1099 27.56 18.30 -25.56
C GLU A 1099 26.39 17.38 -25.20
N HIS A 1100 26.65 16.07 -25.10
CA HIS A 1100 25.66 15.05 -24.80
C HIS A 1100 25.78 14.48 -23.39
N ILE A 1101 26.99 14.38 -22.83
CA ILE A 1101 27.28 13.77 -21.53
C ILE A 1101 27.89 14.83 -20.62
N THR A 1102 27.17 15.24 -19.59
CA THR A 1102 27.56 16.34 -18.71
C THR A 1102 28.26 15.85 -17.43
N GLY A 1103 28.04 14.59 -17.05
CA GLY A 1103 28.60 13.99 -15.83
C GLY A 1103 28.13 12.55 -15.64
N TRP A 1104 28.36 12.01 -14.45
CA TRP A 1104 27.85 10.72 -14.03
C TRP A 1104 27.69 10.65 -12.51
N THR A 1105 26.94 9.66 -12.05
CA THR A 1105 26.81 9.27 -10.64
C THR A 1105 27.20 7.80 -10.48
N MET A 1106 27.75 7.44 -9.32
CA MET A 1106 28.05 6.05 -8.97
C MET A 1106 26.85 5.45 -8.22
N PRO A 1107 26.26 4.34 -8.71
CA PRO A 1107 25.33 3.49 -7.98
C PRO A 1107 25.81 3.17 -6.56
N THR A 1108 24.94 3.27 -5.56
CA THR A 1108 25.32 3.05 -4.14
C THR A 1108 24.87 1.69 -3.60
N GLU A 1109 23.90 1.04 -4.24
CA GLU A 1109 23.39 -0.28 -3.90
C GLU A 1109 23.24 -1.13 -5.17
N GLY A 1110 23.00 -2.43 -5.03
CA GLY A 1110 22.77 -3.32 -6.18
C GLY A 1110 21.59 -2.85 -7.01
N ASP A 1111 21.88 -2.02 -8.01
CA ASP A 1111 20.92 -1.07 -8.54
C ASP A 1111 20.14 -1.64 -9.73
N ILE A 1112 18.84 -1.35 -9.72
CA ILE A 1112 17.88 -1.81 -10.71
C ILE A 1112 17.99 -0.96 -11.98
N VAL A 1113 18.39 -1.58 -13.08
CA VAL A 1113 18.34 -0.94 -14.41
C VAL A 1113 17.05 -1.32 -15.13
N ASN A 1114 16.39 -0.31 -15.69
CA ASN A 1114 15.15 -0.45 -16.45
C ASN A 1114 15.38 -0.06 -17.92
N MET A 1115 14.65 -0.70 -18.82
CA MET A 1115 14.66 -0.36 -20.24
C MET A 1115 13.83 0.91 -20.47
N GLU A 1116 14.45 1.93 -21.05
CA GLU A 1116 13.77 3.15 -21.53
C GLU A 1116 13.02 2.87 -22.84
N ARG A 1117 13.62 1.97 -23.64
CA ARG A 1117 13.11 1.53 -24.93
C ARG A 1117 13.21 0.03 -24.99
N ASN A 1118 12.28 -0.66 -24.31
CA ASN A 1118 12.24 -2.13 -24.28
C ASN A 1118 12.17 -2.76 -25.69
N ASP A 1119 11.73 -2.00 -26.70
CA ASP A 1119 11.68 -2.36 -28.12
C ASP A 1119 13.02 -2.23 -28.87
N ALA A 1120 14.05 -1.63 -28.28
CA ALA A 1120 15.33 -1.46 -28.95
C ALA A 1120 16.02 -2.81 -29.25
N PRO A 1121 16.71 -2.96 -30.40
CA PRO A 1121 17.35 -4.23 -30.77
C PRO A 1121 18.40 -4.74 -29.79
N VAL A 1122 19.03 -3.84 -29.03
CA VAL A 1122 19.98 -4.20 -27.97
C VAL A 1122 19.36 -5.12 -26.91
N PHE A 1123 18.03 -5.11 -26.77
CA PHE A 1123 17.30 -5.96 -25.82
C PHE A 1123 16.64 -7.19 -26.47
N ASP A 1124 16.97 -7.53 -27.72
CA ASP A 1124 16.40 -8.71 -28.41
C ASP A 1124 16.66 -9.99 -27.60
N GLY A 1125 15.58 -10.68 -27.21
CA GLY A 1125 15.63 -11.88 -26.37
C GLY A 1125 15.78 -11.64 -24.86
N ILE A 1126 15.87 -10.37 -24.42
CA ILE A 1126 15.93 -9.96 -23.01
C ILE A 1126 14.55 -9.48 -22.58
N GLY A 1127 14.03 -10.03 -21.49
CA GLY A 1127 12.76 -9.65 -20.88
C GLY A 1127 12.87 -8.35 -20.08
N VAL A 1128 11.74 -7.66 -19.89
CA VAL A 1128 11.70 -6.32 -19.28
C VAL A 1128 12.28 -6.24 -17.86
N LEU A 1129 12.18 -7.33 -17.08
CA LEU A 1129 12.71 -7.41 -15.71
C LEU A 1129 14.10 -8.06 -15.61
N GLU A 1130 14.72 -8.45 -16.73
CA GLU A 1130 15.96 -9.24 -16.71
C GLU A 1130 17.23 -8.38 -16.55
N LEU A 1131 17.12 -7.05 -16.67
CA LEU A 1131 18.23 -6.10 -16.47
C LEU A 1131 18.36 -5.57 -15.03
N ARG A 1132 17.53 -6.04 -14.10
CA ARG A 1132 17.48 -5.49 -12.74
C ARG A 1132 18.77 -5.70 -11.95
N TYR A 1133 19.55 -6.72 -12.25
CA TYR A 1133 20.87 -6.98 -11.65
C TYR A 1133 21.61 -8.05 -12.45
N PHE A 1134 22.94 -8.05 -12.38
CA PHE A 1134 23.76 -9.11 -12.97
C PHE A 1134 24.53 -9.92 -11.93
N ASN A 1135 24.50 -11.23 -12.13
CA ASN A 1135 25.15 -12.22 -11.30
C ASN A 1135 26.66 -12.29 -11.58
N ASN A 1136 27.45 -12.49 -10.52
CA ASN A 1136 28.88 -12.76 -10.61
C ASN A 1136 29.32 -14.01 -9.82
N ASN A 1137 28.36 -14.84 -9.41
CA ASN A 1137 28.53 -16.05 -8.61
C ASN A 1137 29.25 -15.82 -7.26
N LYS A 1138 29.21 -14.58 -6.74
CA LYS A 1138 29.75 -14.22 -5.43
C LYS A 1138 28.64 -13.92 -4.43
N ARG A 1139 28.97 -14.07 -3.16
CA ARG A 1139 28.10 -13.80 -2.01
C ARG A 1139 28.13 -12.31 -1.65
N GLU A 1140 27.82 -11.45 -2.63
CA GLU A 1140 27.87 -9.98 -2.52
C GLU A 1140 26.70 -9.33 -3.26
N ILE A 1141 26.39 -8.07 -2.92
CA ILE A 1141 25.26 -7.33 -3.48
C ILE A 1141 25.38 -7.28 -5.02
N PRO A 1142 24.39 -7.78 -5.79
CA PRO A 1142 24.51 -7.86 -7.24
C PRO A 1142 24.29 -6.49 -7.88
N THR A 1143 25.18 -6.08 -8.78
CA THR A 1143 25.11 -4.80 -9.51
C THR A 1143 24.76 -5.00 -11.00
N ALA A 1144 23.97 -4.09 -11.59
CA ALA A 1144 23.68 -4.08 -13.04
C ALA A 1144 24.60 -3.14 -13.83
N CYS A 1145 25.11 -2.08 -13.20
CA CYS A 1145 25.93 -1.05 -13.85
C CYS A 1145 26.99 -0.47 -12.91
N ASN A 1146 28.05 0.10 -13.52
CA ASN A 1146 29.17 0.72 -12.83
C ASN A 1146 28.99 2.24 -12.63
N ALA A 1147 28.16 2.89 -13.45
CA ALA A 1147 27.85 4.33 -13.35
C ALA A 1147 26.54 4.66 -14.08
N THR A 1148 25.96 5.82 -13.80
CA THR A 1148 24.81 6.36 -14.53
C THR A 1148 25.19 7.71 -15.14
N LEU A 1149 25.09 7.85 -16.45
CA LEU A 1149 25.47 9.04 -17.20
C LEU A 1149 24.39 10.13 -17.07
N HIS A 1150 24.80 11.36 -16.81
CA HIS A 1150 23.94 12.54 -16.95
C HIS A 1150 24.03 13.01 -18.40
N VAL A 1151 22.89 13.08 -19.08
CA VAL A 1151 22.85 13.39 -20.51
C VAL A 1151 22.01 14.62 -20.82
N ASN A 1152 22.39 15.32 -21.89
CA ASN A 1152 21.59 16.38 -22.48
C ASN A 1152 20.88 15.81 -23.72
N ARG A 1153 19.54 15.71 -23.67
CA ARG A 1153 18.76 15.12 -24.76
C ARG A 1153 18.76 16.03 -26.00
N ASN A 1154 18.87 15.41 -27.16
CA ASN A 1154 18.62 16.03 -28.45
C ASN A 1154 18.34 14.92 -29.49
N GLU A 1155 18.04 15.31 -30.73
CA GLU A 1155 17.70 14.38 -31.82
C GLU A 1155 18.78 13.34 -32.16
N ASN A 1156 20.04 13.63 -31.80
CA ASN A 1156 21.18 12.76 -32.05
C ASN A 1156 21.44 11.77 -30.91
N LEU A 1157 20.78 11.92 -29.75
CA LEU A 1157 20.93 11.04 -28.60
C LEU A 1157 19.67 10.20 -28.38
N THR A 1158 19.84 8.88 -28.29
CA THR A 1158 18.78 7.94 -27.93
C THR A 1158 19.11 7.27 -26.60
N GLU A 1159 18.16 7.31 -25.69
CA GLU A 1159 18.25 6.63 -24.39
C GLU A 1159 17.68 5.23 -24.52
N LEU A 1160 18.42 4.24 -24.03
CA LEU A 1160 18.05 2.84 -24.17
C LEU A 1160 17.77 2.19 -22.83
N ALA A 1161 18.62 2.43 -21.83
CA ALA A 1161 18.41 1.97 -20.46
C ALA A 1161 18.86 3.04 -19.46
N GLY A 1162 18.18 3.05 -18.31
CA GLY A 1162 18.43 3.99 -17.24
C GLY A 1162 18.27 3.35 -15.87
N GLN A 1163 18.81 4.06 -14.89
CA GLN A 1163 18.65 3.74 -13.48
C GLN A 1163 18.20 5.02 -12.77
N MET A 1164 17.41 4.84 -11.72
CA MET A 1164 16.97 5.91 -10.86
C MET A 1164 17.13 5.46 -9.42
N LYS A 1165 17.53 6.40 -8.54
CA LYS A 1165 17.47 6.18 -7.10
C LYS A 1165 16.08 5.71 -6.69
N ILE A 1166 16.04 4.84 -5.68
CA ILE A 1166 14.83 4.11 -5.26
C ILE A 1166 13.67 5.04 -4.86
N HIS A 1167 13.97 6.28 -4.44
CA HIS A 1167 12.95 7.22 -3.97
C HIS A 1167 13.18 8.68 -4.39
N ALA A 1168 12.11 9.34 -4.88
CA ALA A 1168 12.17 10.69 -5.42
C ALA A 1168 10.83 11.47 -5.35
N TYR A 1169 10.68 12.46 -4.46
CA TYR A 1169 9.50 13.35 -4.53
C TYR A 1169 9.61 14.36 -5.67
N ILE A 1170 8.57 14.52 -6.48
CA ILE A 1170 8.48 15.52 -7.56
C ILE A 1170 7.17 16.32 -7.54
N ASP A 1171 6.47 16.37 -6.40
CA ASP A 1171 5.28 17.21 -6.24
C ASP A 1171 5.61 18.70 -6.08
N GLY A 1172 4.74 19.54 -6.63
CA GLY A 1172 4.90 21.00 -6.62
C GLY A 1172 5.95 21.52 -7.60
N GLY A 1173 6.16 22.84 -7.58
CA GLY A 1173 7.13 23.54 -8.45
C GLY A 1173 6.67 23.71 -9.90
N THR A 1174 7.50 24.34 -10.72
CA THR A 1174 7.30 24.41 -12.17
C THR A 1174 7.75 23.09 -12.83
N PRO A 1175 7.38 22.82 -14.10
CA PRO A 1175 7.94 21.69 -14.84
C PRO A 1175 9.48 21.63 -14.78
N GLU A 1176 10.15 22.78 -14.84
CA GLU A 1176 11.61 22.88 -14.73
C GLU A 1176 12.14 22.39 -13.38
N ASP A 1177 11.46 22.72 -12.27
CA ASP A 1177 11.83 22.24 -10.93
C ASP A 1177 11.74 20.70 -10.84
N ARG A 1178 10.66 20.13 -11.38
CA ARG A 1178 10.46 18.66 -11.42
C ARG A 1178 11.56 17.99 -12.24
N ILE A 1179 11.87 18.54 -13.42
CA ILE A 1179 12.95 18.06 -14.29
C ILE A 1179 14.30 18.09 -13.57
N ASN A 1180 14.63 19.22 -12.92
CA ASN A 1180 15.88 19.37 -12.17
C ASN A 1180 15.98 18.33 -11.04
N ARG A 1181 14.87 18.04 -10.36
CA ARG A 1181 14.83 17.01 -9.32
C ARG A 1181 15.08 15.62 -9.88
N ILE A 1182 14.42 15.23 -10.97
CA ILE A 1182 14.70 13.93 -11.61
C ILE A 1182 16.14 13.85 -12.11
N ASN A 1183 16.68 14.90 -12.74
CA ASN A 1183 18.08 14.95 -13.18
C ASN A 1183 19.08 14.69 -12.05
N SER A 1184 18.76 15.04 -10.80
CA SER A 1184 19.63 14.79 -9.64
C SER A 1184 19.63 13.34 -9.14
N MET A 1185 18.67 12.52 -9.60
CA MET A 1185 18.43 11.16 -9.07
C MET A 1185 18.38 10.07 -10.14
N ARG A 1186 18.25 10.44 -11.41
CA ARG A 1186 18.17 9.54 -12.57
C ARG A 1186 19.35 9.75 -13.50
N GLY A 1187 19.87 8.67 -14.04
CA GLY A 1187 20.86 8.71 -15.12
C GLY A 1187 20.74 7.51 -16.04
N PHE A 1188 21.46 7.56 -17.16
CA PHE A 1188 21.37 6.55 -18.21
C PHE A 1188 22.57 5.63 -18.18
N THR A 1189 22.33 4.33 -18.28
CA THR A 1189 23.38 3.31 -18.29
C THR A 1189 23.72 2.84 -19.70
N LEU A 1190 22.81 3.09 -20.64
CA LEU A 1190 22.99 2.75 -22.05
C LEU A 1190 22.36 3.83 -22.93
N ILE A 1191 23.19 4.46 -23.76
CA ILE A 1191 22.79 5.49 -24.73
C ILE A 1191 23.41 5.23 -26.10
N GLN A 1192 22.78 5.77 -27.13
CA GLN A 1192 23.28 5.83 -28.50
C GLN A 1192 23.39 7.28 -28.97
N ILE A 1193 24.51 7.62 -29.60
CA ILE A 1193 24.82 8.95 -30.09
C ILE A 1193 25.12 8.86 -31.60
N LYS A 1194 24.41 9.65 -32.40
CA LYS A 1194 24.67 9.82 -33.83
C LYS A 1194 25.56 11.02 -34.04
N ASP A 1195 26.59 10.86 -34.87
CA ASP A 1195 27.43 11.97 -35.32
C ASP A 1195 27.81 11.76 -36.79
N GLY A 1196 27.46 12.74 -37.63
CA GLY A 1196 27.53 12.61 -39.09
C GLY A 1196 26.80 11.35 -39.57
N ARG A 1197 27.55 10.44 -40.20
CA ARG A 1197 27.02 9.16 -40.72
C ARG A 1197 27.23 7.97 -39.76
N GLY A 1198 27.96 8.16 -38.67
CA GLY A 1198 28.31 7.10 -37.74
C GLY A 1198 27.48 7.13 -36.46
N ILE A 1199 27.63 6.06 -35.68
CA ILE A 1199 26.90 5.86 -34.43
C ILE A 1199 27.86 5.34 -33.35
N ALA A 1200 27.67 5.83 -32.14
CA ALA A 1200 28.36 5.35 -30.96
C ALA A 1200 27.34 4.81 -29.96
N THR A 1201 27.58 3.63 -29.40
CA THR A 1201 26.87 3.17 -28.20
C THR A 1201 27.79 3.35 -27.00
N VAL A 1202 27.31 4.02 -25.96
CA VAL A 1202 28.03 4.19 -24.69
C VAL A 1202 27.28 3.40 -23.63
N SER A 1203 27.99 2.46 -23.00
CA SER A 1203 27.44 1.57 -21.97
C SER A 1203 28.30 1.60 -20.71
N THR A 1204 27.64 1.76 -19.57
CA THR A 1204 28.19 1.59 -18.22
C THR A 1204 27.59 0.38 -17.53
N MET A 1205 26.85 -0.46 -18.26
CA MET A 1205 26.34 -1.75 -17.78
C MET A 1205 27.52 -2.68 -17.45
N CYS A 1206 27.37 -3.52 -16.41
CA CYS A 1206 28.40 -4.44 -15.94
C CYS A 1206 28.61 -5.64 -16.90
N THR A 1207 28.98 -5.38 -18.16
CA THR A 1207 29.20 -6.41 -19.19
C THR A 1207 30.40 -7.30 -18.91
N GLU A 1208 31.30 -6.90 -18.01
CA GLU A 1208 32.35 -7.76 -17.46
C GLU A 1208 31.80 -9.02 -16.79
N LYS A 1209 30.52 -9.02 -16.39
CA LYS A 1209 29.85 -10.20 -15.81
C LYS A 1209 29.30 -11.18 -16.85
N ALA A 1210 29.51 -10.94 -18.15
CA ALA A 1210 29.00 -11.80 -19.22
C ALA A 1210 29.50 -13.27 -19.16
N GLU A 1211 30.63 -13.52 -18.49
CA GLU A 1211 31.16 -14.86 -18.24
C GLU A 1211 30.29 -15.68 -17.27
N THR A 1212 29.56 -15.00 -16.38
CA THR A 1212 28.75 -15.62 -15.32
C THR A 1212 27.25 -15.36 -15.47
N ASP A 1213 26.86 -14.24 -16.08
CA ASP A 1213 25.47 -13.85 -16.28
C ASP A 1213 25.10 -13.88 -17.78
N PRO A 1214 24.14 -14.74 -18.17
CA PRO A 1214 23.74 -14.87 -19.57
C PRO A 1214 23.02 -13.64 -20.13
N ILE A 1215 22.39 -12.80 -19.31
CA ILE A 1215 21.73 -11.58 -19.76
C ILE A 1215 22.77 -10.50 -20.05
N ALA A 1216 23.78 -10.34 -19.20
CA ALA A 1216 24.91 -9.45 -19.47
C ALA A 1216 25.63 -9.84 -20.77
N GLY A 1217 25.86 -11.14 -20.99
CA GLY A 1217 26.42 -11.66 -22.23
C GLY A 1217 25.54 -11.39 -23.45
N LYS A 1218 24.23 -11.61 -23.34
CA LYS A 1218 23.28 -11.36 -24.42
C LYS A 1218 23.21 -9.87 -24.79
N LEU A 1219 23.20 -9.00 -23.78
CA LEU A 1219 23.19 -7.55 -23.97
C LEU A 1219 24.43 -7.09 -24.74
N LEU A 1220 25.62 -7.57 -24.36
CA LEU A 1220 26.87 -7.24 -25.06
C LEU A 1220 26.86 -7.70 -26.51
N VAL A 1221 26.45 -8.94 -26.77
CA VAL A 1221 26.30 -9.48 -28.14
C VAL A 1221 25.33 -8.63 -28.96
N ASN A 1222 24.19 -8.28 -28.38
CA ASN A 1222 23.18 -7.48 -29.08
C ASN A 1222 23.66 -6.04 -29.35
N MET A 1223 24.39 -5.40 -28.43
CA MET A 1223 25.00 -4.08 -28.67
C MET A 1223 25.98 -4.10 -29.84
N ILE A 1224 26.83 -5.13 -29.92
CA ILE A 1224 27.77 -5.31 -31.04
C ILE A 1224 26.99 -5.55 -32.33
N ASN A 1225 26.01 -6.44 -32.32
CA ASN A 1225 25.20 -6.75 -33.50
C ASN A 1225 24.39 -5.55 -33.99
N ASP A 1226 23.78 -4.78 -33.09
CA ASP A 1226 22.99 -3.59 -33.43
C ASP A 1226 23.88 -2.53 -34.11
N LEU A 1227 25.05 -2.26 -33.55
CA LEU A 1227 26.03 -1.39 -34.19
C LEU A 1227 26.49 -1.93 -35.54
N MET A 1228 26.55 -3.24 -35.74
CA MET A 1228 26.99 -3.85 -36.99
C MET A 1228 25.90 -3.99 -38.05
N ARG A 1229 24.61 -3.78 -37.73
CA ARG A 1229 23.54 -3.66 -38.74
C ARG A 1229 23.84 -2.49 -39.67
#